data_AF-A0A1W0E5A6-F1
#
_entry.id   AF-A0A1W0E5A6-F1
#
_cell.length_a   1.000
_cell.length_b   1.000
_cell.length_c   1.000
_cell.angle_alpha   90.00
_cell.angle_beta   90.00
_cell.angle_gamma   90.00
#
_symmetry.space_group_name_H-M   'P 1'
#
loop_
_entity.id
_entity.type
_entity.pdbx_description
1 polymer ?
#
loop_
_entity_poly.entity_id
_entity_poly.type
_entity_poly.pdbx_seq_one_letter_code
_entity_poly.pdbx_strand_id
1 'polypeptide(L)'
;MSLGENVKNCELKIQTTVSSFTEQDCIDKMTGMFEVLSKRRSLLNLLFLKHSMMKLGREKSLVLFQEKGAFKILERTFTSTNAEYLNNLIDIFIYLRSSRPICMNALDSFEIIEKERFFRYLRHSVGLYALFEQCKEECTYLDKIINYALQQEEIGEELDFLHKLSYDTHFDEITLDITKYKEKFKDMQTYKRLERLLIKNKDTTDTKTDILNNSTKTDILNNSTKTDILNNSTKTDILNNNTDNNTNSDIYKNNKEIKNFNSIFNNVNNTNNKIYSDSVILHNKHNIINNTNDNNLYNNKLNNDNILYKQKYEEIEKKYNELYKKYNEILISKNTTNNIKNDINTTNTNIKNDIKIKNDIKNDIITNTDKNTDIKNNVILPNKPAVPKKKFSFKKKEDNTTNTNVISNNTTGNTGNTTGKKKLSFKKAAPKSKLETAKKYVGIRWSKVPKGKKSIFVGVDIPKVEDKFTLGDFASFEKGEEEKKDDKKKVTDVKKDAKKEMACILDGKKSMSLGIALGRIKMPDEQLYREIIERKFTNETVIKQLVLYMADPEEYAAIRKANKEKLNRAELFFYAVEDYSKFEGALAAIQFLNLYQGDDYKEQIEEVVEKYSRIINCKELKELFGILLVLGNQLNRNGFGGKAEGFSFDSIEKFKTKEIKAFLKKHFDFSTLQNKLKDIKIEFSVDALVYKFMEVKGAYKKGVVDDKEYQRLVGEYDKMCSLQKEIVGYFLVESDEKLTEKLEQFIKYFVK
;
A
#
# COMPACT_ATOMS: atom_id res chain seq x y z
N MET A 1 -9.90 42.31 -2.41
CA MET A 1 -9.77 41.02 -1.71
C MET A 1 -10.18 39.92 -2.67
N SER A 2 -9.32 38.93 -2.86
CA SER A 2 -9.51 37.78 -3.76
C SER A 2 -10.36 36.69 -3.12
N LEU A 3 -10.95 35.78 -3.91
CA LEU A 3 -11.68 34.63 -3.37
C LEU A 3 -10.82 33.77 -2.44
N GLY A 4 -9.53 33.58 -2.78
CA GLY A 4 -8.59 32.77 -1.99
C GLY A 4 -8.28 33.33 -0.59
N GLU A 5 -8.36 34.65 -0.38
CA GLU A 5 -8.27 35.24 0.97
C GLU A 5 -9.46 34.81 1.84
N ASN A 6 -10.66 34.72 1.26
CA ASN A 6 -11.86 34.33 2.00
C ASN A 6 -11.82 32.82 2.35
N VAL A 7 -11.42 31.96 1.41
CA VAL A 7 -11.37 30.51 1.67
C VAL A 7 -10.26 30.12 2.64
N LYS A 8 -9.06 30.72 2.57
CA LYS A 8 -8.02 30.51 3.61
C LYS A 8 -8.49 30.95 5.00
N ASN A 9 -9.21 32.06 5.10
CA ASN A 9 -9.82 32.50 6.36
C ASN A 9 -10.96 31.58 6.84
N CYS A 10 -11.70 30.94 5.94
CA CYS A 10 -12.66 29.89 6.28
C CYS A 10 -11.95 28.61 6.74
N GLU A 11 -10.91 28.15 6.05
CA GLU A 11 -10.16 26.94 6.40
C GLU A 11 -9.51 27.06 7.78
N LEU A 12 -8.90 28.21 8.10
CA LEU A 12 -8.34 28.45 9.45
C LEU A 12 -9.42 28.38 10.54
N LYS A 13 -10.60 28.97 10.31
CA LYS A 13 -11.75 28.88 11.24
C LYS A 13 -12.28 27.45 11.37
N ILE A 14 -12.32 26.68 10.28
CA ILE A 14 -12.68 25.26 10.28
C ILE A 14 -11.68 24.47 11.13
N GLN A 15 -10.38 24.64 10.89
CA GLN A 15 -9.30 23.97 11.61
C GLN A 15 -9.34 24.30 13.11
N THR A 16 -9.52 25.57 13.49
CA THR A 16 -9.72 25.97 14.90
C THR A 16 -10.96 25.32 15.50
N THR A 17 -12.07 25.28 14.77
CA THR A 17 -13.33 24.67 15.24
C THR A 17 -13.17 23.17 15.46
N VAL A 18 -12.66 22.44 14.47
CA VAL A 18 -12.44 20.99 14.52
C VAL A 18 -11.38 20.61 15.56
N SER A 19 -10.40 21.49 15.83
CA SER A 19 -9.41 21.26 16.91
C SER A 19 -10.07 21.09 18.28
N SER A 20 -11.24 21.73 18.51
CA SER A 20 -12.03 21.61 19.75
C SER A 20 -12.98 20.40 19.81
N PHE A 21 -13.20 19.70 18.69
CA PHE A 21 -14.12 18.55 18.63
C PHE A 21 -13.53 17.32 19.33
N THR A 22 -14.42 16.53 19.96
CA THR A 22 -14.07 15.18 20.40
C THR A 22 -14.00 14.21 19.22
N GLU A 23 -13.51 12.99 19.46
CA GLU A 23 -13.50 11.94 18.42
C GLU A 23 -14.91 11.59 17.92
N GLN A 24 -15.89 11.51 18.82
CA GLN A 24 -17.28 11.25 18.44
C GLN A 24 -17.89 12.41 17.65
N ASP A 25 -17.62 13.66 18.04
CA ASP A 25 -18.04 14.83 17.27
C ASP A 25 -17.50 14.75 15.84
N CYS A 26 -16.23 14.37 15.66
CA CYS A 26 -15.64 14.20 14.31
C CYS A 26 -16.38 13.11 13.52
N ILE A 27 -16.64 11.94 14.10
CA ILE A 27 -17.35 10.82 13.47
C ILE A 27 -18.80 11.22 13.06
N ASP A 28 -19.53 11.90 13.95
CA ASP A 28 -20.90 12.35 13.70
C ASP A 28 -20.94 13.45 12.64
N LYS A 29 -20.01 14.41 12.69
CA LYS A 29 -19.87 15.49 11.70
C LYS A 29 -19.50 14.95 10.32
N MET A 30 -18.53 14.04 10.23
CA MET A 30 -18.16 13.39 8.98
C MET A 30 -19.32 12.58 8.40
N THR A 31 -20.06 11.84 9.24
CA THR A 31 -21.26 11.10 8.81
C THR A 31 -22.31 12.04 8.21
N GLY A 32 -22.60 13.19 8.84
CA GLY A 32 -23.49 14.20 8.30
C GLY A 32 -22.98 14.86 7.02
N MET A 33 -21.66 15.07 6.90
CA MET A 33 -21.04 15.62 5.69
C MET A 33 -21.14 14.67 4.50
N PHE A 34 -21.04 13.35 4.70
CA PHE A 34 -21.31 12.39 3.63
C PHE A 34 -22.75 12.50 3.11
N GLU A 35 -23.74 12.66 4.00
CA GLU A 35 -25.14 12.85 3.58
C GLU A 35 -25.31 14.16 2.78
N VAL A 36 -24.71 15.27 3.23
CA VAL A 36 -24.76 16.54 2.50
C VAL A 36 -24.05 16.45 1.15
N LEU A 37 -22.86 15.85 1.09
CA LEU A 37 -22.06 15.71 -0.14
C LEU A 37 -22.70 14.73 -1.13
N SER A 38 -23.49 13.75 -0.67
CA SER A 38 -24.31 12.89 -1.53
C SER A 38 -25.45 13.63 -2.25
N LYS A 39 -25.85 14.80 -1.75
CA LYS A 39 -26.95 15.61 -2.28
C LYS A 39 -26.47 16.88 -3.01
N ARG A 40 -25.34 17.47 -2.59
CA ARG A 40 -24.76 18.68 -3.22
C ARG A 40 -23.25 18.77 -3.05
N ARG A 41 -22.55 19.19 -4.11
CA ARG A 41 -21.12 19.54 -4.07
C ARG A 41 -20.96 20.80 -3.20
N SER A 42 -20.20 20.73 -2.10
CA SER A 42 -20.08 21.83 -1.13
C SER A 42 -18.67 21.90 -0.56
N LEU A 43 -17.88 22.89 -1.00
CA LEU A 43 -16.49 23.11 -0.56
C LEU A 43 -16.37 23.24 0.96
N LEU A 44 -17.30 23.97 1.61
CA LEU A 44 -17.30 24.13 3.06
C LEU A 44 -17.41 22.78 3.80
N ASN A 45 -18.28 21.87 3.34
CA ASN A 45 -18.44 20.55 3.94
C ASN A 45 -17.26 19.62 3.60
N LEU A 46 -16.64 19.80 2.43
CA LEU A 46 -15.44 19.06 2.03
C LEU A 46 -14.21 19.47 2.87
N LEU A 47 -14.03 20.77 3.13
CA LEU A 47 -13.00 21.28 4.03
C LEU A 47 -13.23 20.82 5.47
N PHE A 48 -14.45 20.92 6.00
CA PHE A 48 -14.77 20.35 7.31
C PHE A 48 -14.51 18.84 7.40
N LEU A 49 -14.81 18.08 6.33
CA LEU A 49 -14.50 16.66 6.23
C LEU A 49 -12.98 16.41 6.28
N LYS A 50 -12.20 17.07 5.42
CA LYS A 50 -10.73 17.02 5.37
C LYS A 50 -10.11 17.27 6.75
N HIS A 51 -10.50 18.34 7.44
CA HIS A 51 -9.98 18.67 8.77
C HIS A 51 -10.45 17.69 9.85
N SER A 52 -11.69 17.20 9.78
CA SER A 52 -12.18 16.16 10.70
C SER A 52 -11.42 14.84 10.54
N MET A 53 -11.04 14.47 9.31
CA MET A 53 -10.22 13.28 9.05
C MET A 53 -8.79 13.42 9.58
N MET A 54 -8.19 14.61 9.47
CA MET A 54 -6.87 14.88 10.06
C MET A 54 -6.90 14.84 11.59
N LYS A 55 -7.99 15.31 12.22
CA LYS A 55 -8.22 15.22 13.67
C LYS A 55 -8.52 13.79 14.15
N LEU A 56 -9.27 13.01 13.38
CA LEU A 56 -9.66 11.62 13.67
C LEU A 56 -8.54 10.60 13.38
N GLY A 57 -7.59 10.95 12.51
CA GLY A 57 -6.50 10.08 12.07
C GLY A 57 -6.88 9.17 10.90
N ARG A 58 -5.87 8.71 10.14
CA ARG A 58 -6.05 7.98 8.87
C ARG A 58 -6.88 6.71 9.01
N GLU A 59 -6.49 5.80 9.90
CA GLU A 59 -7.13 4.47 10.01
C GLU A 59 -8.61 4.57 10.40
N LYS A 60 -8.93 5.40 11.40
CA LYS A 60 -10.31 5.62 11.84
C LYS A 60 -11.16 6.30 10.76
N SER A 61 -10.55 7.23 10.00
CA SER A 61 -11.19 7.84 8.83
C SER A 61 -11.44 6.81 7.72
N LEU A 62 -10.49 5.91 7.45
CA LEU A 62 -10.59 4.87 6.42
C LEU A 62 -11.70 3.87 6.74
N VAL A 63 -11.77 3.37 7.98
CA VAL A 63 -12.87 2.50 8.45
C VAL A 63 -14.22 3.20 8.32
N LEU A 64 -14.33 4.46 8.77
CA LEU A 64 -15.57 5.23 8.64
C LEU A 64 -15.96 5.48 7.17
N PHE A 65 -14.99 5.68 6.28
CA PHE A 65 -15.25 5.80 4.84
C PHE A 65 -15.77 4.50 4.22
N GLN A 66 -15.26 3.35 4.68
CA GLN A 66 -15.74 2.02 4.27
C GLN A 66 -17.17 1.77 4.79
N GLU A 67 -17.40 1.91 6.11
CA GLU A 67 -18.72 1.70 6.74
C GLU A 67 -19.86 2.54 6.14
N LYS A 68 -19.54 3.76 5.68
CA LYS A 68 -20.53 4.71 5.15
C LYS A 68 -20.61 4.71 3.61
N GLY A 69 -19.80 3.90 2.92
CA GLY A 69 -19.67 3.95 1.46
C GLY A 69 -19.17 5.31 0.93
N ALA A 70 -18.48 6.09 1.77
CA ALA A 70 -18.18 7.50 1.52
C ALA A 70 -17.32 7.73 0.26
N PHE A 71 -16.47 6.76 -0.10
CA PHE A 71 -15.74 6.80 -1.36
C PHE A 71 -16.68 6.93 -2.56
N LYS A 72 -17.75 6.12 -2.65
CA LYS A 72 -18.71 6.16 -3.77
C LYS A 72 -19.58 7.42 -3.78
N ILE A 73 -19.69 8.10 -2.63
CA ILE A 73 -20.29 9.44 -2.53
C ILE A 73 -19.34 10.48 -3.14
N LEU A 74 -18.07 10.48 -2.73
CA LEU A 74 -17.06 11.44 -3.18
C LEU A 74 -16.63 11.23 -4.65
N GLU A 75 -16.58 9.99 -5.14
CA GLU A 75 -16.28 9.64 -6.53
C GLU A 75 -17.27 10.28 -7.52
N ARG A 76 -18.53 10.44 -7.10
CA ARG A 76 -19.56 11.14 -7.87
C ARG A 76 -19.37 12.65 -7.88
N THR A 77 -18.70 13.24 -6.89
CA THR A 77 -18.52 14.71 -6.80
C THR A 77 -17.31 15.24 -7.55
N PHE A 78 -16.45 14.37 -8.13
CA PHE A 78 -15.45 14.76 -9.13
C PHE A 78 -16.04 15.46 -10.35
N THR A 79 -17.35 15.32 -10.61
CA THR A 79 -18.12 16.10 -11.59
C THR A 79 -18.31 17.58 -11.19
N SER A 80 -17.33 18.19 -10.53
CA SER A 80 -17.34 19.58 -10.05
C SER A 80 -16.49 20.45 -10.98
N THR A 81 -17.04 21.57 -11.45
CA THR A 81 -16.27 22.57 -12.22
C THR A 81 -15.42 23.50 -11.35
N ASN A 82 -15.47 23.36 -10.02
CA ASN A 82 -14.70 24.18 -9.08
C ASN A 82 -13.36 23.52 -8.73
N ALA A 83 -12.26 24.11 -9.18
CA ALA A 83 -10.88 23.63 -8.96
C ALA A 83 -10.52 23.45 -7.48
N GLU A 84 -10.89 24.40 -6.62
CA GLU A 84 -10.58 24.34 -5.19
C GLU A 84 -11.32 23.19 -4.48
N TYR A 85 -12.52 22.85 -4.94
CA TYR A 85 -13.24 21.64 -4.53
C TYR A 85 -12.53 20.37 -5.00
N LEU A 86 -12.12 20.29 -6.27
CA LEU A 86 -11.42 19.11 -6.81
C LEU A 86 -10.06 18.87 -6.15
N ASN A 87 -9.29 19.94 -5.91
CA ASN A 87 -7.99 19.87 -5.26
C ASN A 87 -8.12 19.38 -3.81
N ASN A 88 -9.10 19.87 -3.06
CA ASN A 88 -9.40 19.38 -1.71
C ASN A 88 -10.02 17.97 -1.70
N LEU A 89 -10.70 17.56 -2.77
CA LEU A 89 -11.22 16.21 -2.95
C LEU A 89 -10.06 15.23 -3.14
N ILE A 90 -9.08 15.59 -3.98
CA ILE A 90 -7.86 14.82 -4.18
C ILE A 90 -6.99 14.74 -2.92
N ASP A 91 -6.83 15.82 -2.16
CA ASP A 91 -6.15 15.79 -0.85
C ASP A 91 -6.72 14.69 0.07
N ILE A 92 -8.05 14.52 0.07
CA ILE A 92 -8.76 13.49 0.86
C ILE A 92 -8.41 12.06 0.41
N PHE A 93 -8.36 11.79 -0.91
CA PHE A 93 -7.95 10.48 -1.43
C PHE A 93 -6.46 10.21 -1.18
N ILE A 94 -5.59 11.20 -1.39
CA ILE A 94 -4.14 11.11 -1.13
C ILE A 94 -3.88 10.82 0.36
N TYR A 95 -4.55 11.52 1.28
CA TYR A 95 -4.38 11.34 2.72
C TYR A 95 -4.77 9.93 3.19
N LEU A 96 -5.86 9.37 2.66
CA LEU A 96 -6.28 8.01 2.99
C LEU A 96 -5.31 6.95 2.48
N ARG A 97 -4.63 7.19 1.34
CA ARG A 97 -3.81 6.20 0.61
C ARG A 97 -4.57 4.89 0.37
N SER A 98 -5.86 4.97 0.08
CA SER A 98 -6.65 3.78 -0.26
C SER A 98 -6.28 3.31 -1.66
N SER A 99 -5.95 2.03 -1.80
CA SER A 99 -5.63 1.37 -3.08
C SER A 99 -6.89 1.19 -3.93
N ARG A 100 -7.42 2.30 -4.43
CA ARG A 100 -8.63 2.37 -5.26
C ARG A 100 -8.27 2.60 -6.73
N PRO A 101 -9.08 2.09 -7.67
CA PRO A 101 -8.99 2.48 -9.08
C PRO A 101 -9.01 4.01 -9.24
N ILE A 102 -8.33 4.52 -10.27
CA ILE A 102 -8.47 5.93 -10.65
C ILE A 102 -9.89 6.22 -11.13
N CYS A 103 -10.42 7.39 -10.79
CA CYS A 103 -11.80 7.76 -11.13
C CYS A 103 -11.85 8.45 -12.51
N MET A 104 -12.67 7.94 -13.45
CA MET A 104 -12.86 8.57 -14.77
C MET A 104 -13.23 10.05 -14.68
N ASN A 105 -14.13 10.42 -13.76
CA ASN A 105 -14.50 11.82 -13.52
C ASN A 105 -13.31 12.72 -13.10
N ALA A 106 -12.25 12.13 -12.52
CA ALA A 106 -11.02 12.84 -12.18
C ALA A 106 -10.09 13.00 -13.40
N LEU A 107 -10.07 12.02 -14.31
CA LEU A 107 -9.37 12.10 -15.60
C LEU A 107 -10.03 13.16 -16.50
N ASP A 108 -11.35 13.15 -16.61
CA ASP A 108 -12.18 14.19 -17.24
C ASP A 108 -11.87 15.61 -16.71
N SER A 109 -11.44 15.71 -15.45
CA SER A 109 -11.17 16.96 -14.75
C SER A 109 -9.68 17.35 -14.75
N PHE A 110 -8.82 16.67 -15.52
CA PHE A 110 -7.36 16.85 -15.51
C PHE A 110 -6.91 18.31 -15.74
N GLU A 111 -7.63 19.10 -16.52
CA GLU A 111 -7.31 20.52 -16.76
C GLU A 111 -7.77 21.48 -15.66
N ILE A 112 -8.66 21.04 -14.77
CA ILE A 112 -9.19 21.84 -13.66
C ILE A 112 -8.41 21.56 -12.35
N ILE A 113 -7.72 20.43 -12.28
CA ILE A 113 -6.97 19.96 -11.11
C ILE A 113 -5.54 20.52 -11.12
N GLU A 114 -5.04 20.93 -9.94
CA GLU A 114 -3.66 21.33 -9.73
C GLU A 114 -2.71 20.14 -9.97
N LYS A 115 -1.85 20.27 -11.00
CA LYS A 115 -1.18 19.13 -11.65
C LYS A 115 -0.28 18.34 -10.70
N GLU A 116 0.44 18.99 -9.77
CA GLU A 116 1.21 18.31 -8.70
C GLU A 116 0.33 17.35 -7.89
N ARG A 117 -0.88 17.78 -7.51
CA ARG A 117 -1.84 16.94 -6.79
C ARG A 117 -2.37 15.81 -7.66
N PHE A 118 -2.59 16.07 -8.94
CA PHE A 118 -3.03 15.04 -9.89
C PHE A 118 -2.00 13.92 -10.01
N PHE A 119 -0.73 14.23 -10.27
CA PHE A 119 0.34 13.23 -10.35
C PHE A 119 0.56 12.50 -9.02
N ARG A 120 0.40 13.19 -7.88
CA ARG A 120 0.44 12.56 -6.55
C ARG A 120 -0.76 11.64 -6.27
N TYR A 121 -1.95 11.96 -6.78
CA TYR A 121 -3.13 11.10 -6.74
C TYR A 121 -2.92 9.86 -7.62
N LEU A 122 -2.46 10.05 -8.86
CA LEU A 122 -2.09 9.00 -9.82
C LEU A 122 -1.04 8.02 -9.24
N ARG A 123 -0.06 8.54 -8.49
CA ARG A 123 0.93 7.74 -7.75
C ARG A 123 0.33 6.92 -6.61
N HIS A 124 -0.83 7.26 -6.07
CA HIS A 124 -1.53 6.48 -5.04
C HIS A 124 -2.70 5.63 -5.55
N SER A 125 -3.26 5.91 -6.73
CA SER A 125 -4.25 5.06 -7.40
C SER A 125 -3.69 3.69 -7.83
N VAL A 126 -4.59 2.70 -7.97
CA VAL A 126 -4.36 1.46 -8.72
C VAL A 126 -5.25 1.46 -9.97
N GLY A 127 -5.28 0.37 -10.75
CA GLY A 127 -6.18 0.23 -11.90
C GLY A 127 -5.96 1.31 -12.97
N LEU A 128 -4.70 1.55 -13.33
CA LEU A 128 -4.32 2.61 -14.28
C LEU A 128 -4.58 2.24 -15.75
N TYR A 129 -5.10 1.05 -16.05
CA TYR A 129 -5.61 0.67 -17.38
C TYR A 129 -6.62 1.70 -17.92
N ALA A 130 -7.37 2.36 -17.03
CA ALA A 130 -8.32 3.43 -17.35
C ALA A 130 -7.67 4.68 -18.00
N LEU A 131 -6.34 4.73 -18.12
CA LEU A 131 -5.63 5.75 -18.88
C LEU A 131 -5.62 5.47 -20.39
N PHE A 132 -5.70 4.20 -20.83
CA PHE A 132 -5.79 3.83 -22.25
C PHE A 132 -7.19 4.11 -22.85
N GLU A 133 -8.18 4.41 -22.01
CA GLU A 133 -9.51 4.85 -22.45
C GLU A 133 -9.42 6.14 -23.28
N GLN A 134 -10.26 6.24 -24.32
CA GLN A 134 -10.36 7.45 -25.13
C GLN A 134 -10.96 8.61 -24.34
N CYS A 135 -10.39 9.79 -24.49
CA CYS A 135 -10.97 11.05 -24.03
C CYS A 135 -11.69 11.76 -25.19
N LYS A 136 -12.29 12.93 -24.91
CA LYS A 136 -13.14 13.69 -25.86
C LYS A 136 -12.38 14.32 -27.05
N GLU A 137 -11.07 14.11 -27.14
CA GLU A 137 -10.15 14.77 -28.08
C GLU A 137 -9.47 13.75 -29.01
N GLU A 138 -10.10 12.59 -29.22
CA GLU A 138 -9.64 11.46 -30.07
C GLU A 138 -8.30 10.82 -29.67
N CYS A 139 -7.67 11.28 -28.58
CA CYS A 139 -6.52 10.64 -27.93
C CYS A 139 -6.91 9.95 -26.61
N THR A 140 -6.03 9.11 -26.06
CA THR A 140 -6.23 8.50 -24.74
C THR A 140 -5.95 9.49 -23.60
N TYR A 141 -6.44 9.20 -22.40
CA TYR A 141 -6.03 9.98 -21.21
C TYR A 141 -4.52 9.83 -20.93
N LEU A 142 -3.93 8.69 -21.28
CA LEU A 142 -2.50 8.42 -21.18
C LEU A 142 -1.69 9.38 -22.06
N ASP A 143 -2.06 9.52 -23.34
CA ASP A 143 -1.45 10.47 -24.28
C ASP A 143 -1.54 11.89 -23.72
N LYS A 144 -2.71 12.29 -23.24
CA LYS A 144 -2.96 13.63 -22.71
C LYS A 144 -2.09 13.95 -21.49
N ILE A 145 -1.92 12.99 -20.59
CA ILE A 145 -1.10 13.14 -19.38
C ILE A 145 0.41 13.10 -19.70
N ILE A 146 0.84 12.22 -20.61
CA ILE A 146 2.23 12.17 -21.09
C ILE A 146 2.59 13.46 -21.81
N ASN A 147 1.76 13.93 -22.76
CA ASN A 147 2.02 15.15 -23.51
C ASN A 147 2.13 16.39 -22.59
N TYR A 148 1.28 16.50 -21.56
CA TYR A 148 1.43 17.55 -20.55
C TYR A 148 2.79 17.50 -19.85
N ALA A 149 3.25 16.30 -19.44
CA ALA A 149 4.55 16.15 -18.77
C ALA A 149 5.73 16.48 -19.70
N LEU A 150 5.70 16.05 -20.96
CA LEU A 150 6.75 16.32 -21.94
C LEU A 150 6.84 17.80 -22.35
N GLN A 151 5.74 18.55 -22.23
CA GLN A 151 5.69 19.99 -22.48
C GLN A 151 6.35 20.85 -21.39
N GLN A 152 6.58 20.32 -20.18
CA GLN A 152 7.24 21.07 -19.10
C GLN A 152 8.69 21.43 -19.46
N GLU A 153 9.25 22.48 -18.86
CA GLU A 153 10.67 22.84 -19.03
C GLU A 153 11.59 21.79 -18.37
N GLU A 154 11.22 21.36 -17.16
CA GLU A 154 11.85 20.31 -16.37
C GLU A 154 10.83 19.20 -16.07
N ILE A 155 11.24 17.94 -16.18
CA ILE A 155 10.45 16.75 -15.83
C ILE A 155 10.99 16.19 -14.51
N GLY A 156 10.14 16.16 -13.48
CA GLY A 156 10.44 15.58 -12.17
C GLY A 156 9.99 14.13 -12.09
N GLU A 157 8.91 13.90 -11.35
CA GLU A 157 8.35 12.58 -11.04
C GLU A 157 6.97 12.35 -11.70
N GLU A 158 6.61 13.17 -12.70
CA GLU A 158 5.30 13.15 -13.37
C GLU A 158 5.08 11.85 -14.16
N LEU A 159 6.14 11.28 -14.74
CA LEU A 159 6.08 10.06 -15.56
C LEU A 159 6.29 8.77 -14.75
N ASP A 160 6.46 8.84 -13.43
CA ASP A 160 6.75 7.65 -12.60
C ASP A 160 5.60 6.65 -12.51
N PHE A 161 4.38 7.05 -12.83
CA PHE A 161 3.24 6.13 -12.89
C PHE A 161 3.38 5.10 -14.02
N LEU A 162 4.21 5.34 -15.05
CA LEU A 162 4.47 4.37 -16.12
C LEU A 162 5.06 3.06 -15.57
N HIS A 163 5.80 3.10 -14.46
CA HIS A 163 6.29 1.89 -13.76
C HIS A 163 5.18 1.01 -13.15
N LYS A 164 3.95 1.51 -13.04
CA LYS A 164 2.78 0.68 -12.69
C LYS A 164 2.09 0.09 -13.92
N LEU A 165 2.21 0.75 -15.07
CA LEU A 165 1.65 0.28 -16.33
C LEU A 165 2.50 -0.80 -17.00
N SER A 166 3.78 -0.98 -16.64
CA SER A 166 4.66 -2.01 -17.22
C SER A 166 4.30 -3.47 -16.88
N TYR A 167 3.08 -3.70 -16.40
CA TYR A 167 2.45 -5.00 -16.16
C TYR A 167 1.05 -5.08 -16.80
N ASP A 168 0.67 -4.06 -17.56
CA ASP A 168 -0.58 -3.96 -18.33
C ASP A 168 -0.36 -4.51 -19.75
N THR A 169 -1.38 -5.12 -20.33
CA THR A 169 -1.31 -5.70 -21.69
C THR A 169 -1.17 -4.65 -22.78
N HIS A 170 -1.62 -3.43 -22.53
CA HIS A 170 -1.57 -2.31 -23.49
C HIS A 170 -0.28 -1.48 -23.35
N PHE A 171 0.65 -1.85 -22.46
CA PHE A 171 1.89 -1.10 -22.25
C PHE A 171 2.78 -1.04 -23.51
N ASP A 172 2.73 -2.08 -24.35
CA ASP A 172 3.48 -2.14 -25.61
C ASP A 172 2.91 -1.19 -26.68
N GLU A 173 1.72 -0.61 -26.47
CA GLU A 173 1.13 0.43 -27.32
C GLU A 173 1.74 1.82 -27.03
N ILE A 174 2.52 1.97 -25.96
CA ILE A 174 3.14 3.24 -25.56
C ILE A 174 4.35 3.55 -26.46
N THR A 175 4.10 4.25 -27.56
CA THR A 175 5.11 4.67 -28.56
C THR A 175 6.11 5.75 -28.08
N LEU A 176 6.18 6.02 -26.77
CA LEU A 176 6.99 7.09 -26.18
C LEU A 176 8.51 6.88 -26.35
N ASP A 177 9.12 7.68 -27.22
CA ASP A 177 10.57 7.84 -27.25
C ASP A 177 11.04 8.88 -26.21
N ILE A 178 11.29 8.39 -25.00
CA ILE A 178 11.81 9.17 -23.88
C ILE A 178 13.24 9.70 -24.10
N THR A 179 14.01 9.15 -25.04
CA THR A 179 15.43 9.50 -25.22
C THR A 179 15.61 10.95 -25.65
N LYS A 180 14.67 11.46 -26.46
CA LYS A 180 14.58 12.87 -26.90
C LYS A 180 14.43 13.88 -25.76
N TYR A 181 14.00 13.45 -24.57
CA TYR A 181 13.69 14.32 -23.43
C TYR A 181 14.70 14.21 -22.28
N LYS A 182 15.79 13.46 -22.47
CA LYS A 182 16.83 13.16 -21.48
C LYS A 182 17.32 14.36 -20.67
N GLU A 183 17.53 15.50 -21.33
CA GLU A 183 18.08 16.71 -20.71
C GLU A 183 17.05 17.50 -19.88
N LYS A 184 15.74 17.21 -20.03
CA LYS A 184 14.68 17.78 -19.19
C LYS A 184 14.57 17.10 -17.81
N PHE A 185 15.11 15.89 -17.62
CA PHE A 185 14.86 15.13 -16.39
C PHE A 185 15.67 15.66 -15.19
N LYS A 186 14.95 16.11 -14.17
CA LYS A 186 15.47 16.51 -12.85
C LYS A 186 16.29 15.42 -12.17
N ASP A 187 15.85 14.16 -12.32
CA ASP A 187 16.56 12.99 -11.82
C ASP A 187 16.96 12.03 -12.95
N MET A 188 18.27 11.93 -13.16
CA MET A 188 18.91 11.01 -14.09
C MET A 188 18.75 9.53 -13.69
N GLN A 189 18.39 9.20 -12.44
CA GLN A 189 18.03 7.83 -12.07
C GLN A 189 16.64 7.46 -12.60
N THR A 190 15.64 8.33 -12.38
CA THR A 190 14.28 8.21 -12.90
C THR A 190 14.27 8.15 -14.42
N TYR A 191 15.03 9.02 -15.11
CA TYR A 191 15.24 8.90 -16.56
C TYR A 191 15.75 7.51 -16.94
N LYS A 192 16.85 7.03 -16.35
CA LYS A 192 17.43 5.70 -16.65
C LYS A 192 16.50 4.54 -16.31
N ARG A 193 15.62 4.72 -15.33
CA ARG A 193 14.63 3.72 -14.92
C ARG A 193 13.54 3.59 -15.99
N LEU A 194 13.03 4.71 -16.50
CA LEU A 194 12.05 4.77 -17.58
C LEU A 194 12.65 4.44 -18.97
N GLU A 195 13.89 4.86 -19.25
CA GLU A 195 14.68 4.50 -20.44
C GLU A 195 14.78 2.97 -20.58
N ARG A 196 15.16 2.27 -19.50
CA ARG A 196 15.16 0.79 -19.47
C ARG A 196 13.76 0.17 -19.60
N LEU A 197 12.74 0.82 -19.06
CA LEU A 197 11.35 0.32 -19.09
C LEU A 197 10.81 0.31 -20.53
N LEU A 198 11.04 1.39 -21.27
CA LEU A 198 10.50 1.62 -22.60
C LEU A 198 11.37 1.01 -23.71
N ILE A 199 12.69 0.88 -23.51
CA ILE A 199 13.57 0.19 -24.48
C ILE A 199 13.37 -1.32 -24.43
N LYS A 200 13.30 -1.92 -23.24
CA LYS A 200 13.19 -3.39 -23.08
C LYS A 200 11.96 -3.98 -23.79
N ASN A 201 10.90 -3.19 -23.95
CA ASN A 201 9.66 -3.62 -24.61
C ASN A 201 9.67 -3.40 -26.15
N LYS A 202 10.64 -2.65 -26.69
CA LYS A 202 10.88 -2.55 -28.15
C LYS A 202 11.58 -3.78 -28.70
N ASP A 203 12.59 -4.29 -27.99
CA ASP A 203 13.25 -5.56 -28.33
C ASP A 203 12.27 -6.75 -28.47
N THR A 204 11.12 -6.70 -27.77
CA THR A 204 10.04 -7.71 -27.84
C THR A 204 8.98 -7.48 -28.91
N THR A 205 8.95 -6.30 -29.55
CA THR A 205 7.98 -5.98 -30.62
C THR A 205 8.63 -5.97 -32.01
N ASP A 206 9.82 -5.39 -32.16
CA ASP A 206 10.55 -5.28 -33.44
C ASP A 206 10.86 -6.66 -34.07
N THR A 207 11.02 -7.70 -33.23
CA THR A 207 11.23 -9.10 -33.67
C THR A 207 10.02 -9.74 -34.38
N LYS A 208 8.85 -9.09 -34.42
CA LYS A 208 7.66 -9.55 -35.17
C LYS A 208 7.45 -8.84 -36.50
N THR A 209 7.99 -7.64 -36.71
CA THR A 209 7.76 -6.84 -37.93
C THR A 209 8.78 -7.08 -39.02
N ASP A 210 10.03 -7.36 -38.65
CA ASP A 210 11.16 -7.22 -39.57
C ASP A 210 11.42 -8.46 -40.45
N ILE A 211 10.61 -9.51 -40.31
CA ILE A 211 10.77 -10.78 -41.03
C ILE A 211 10.36 -10.69 -42.52
N LEU A 212 9.60 -9.66 -42.94
CA LEU A 212 8.97 -9.63 -44.27
C LEU A 212 9.59 -8.67 -45.30
N ASN A 213 10.36 -7.65 -44.91
CA ASN A 213 10.86 -6.61 -45.84
C ASN A 213 12.38 -6.67 -46.10
N ASN A 214 12.73 -7.62 -46.98
CA ASN A 214 13.90 -7.65 -47.88
C ASN A 214 15.12 -6.72 -47.63
N SER A 215 16.17 -7.36 -47.12
CA SER A 215 17.50 -7.46 -47.74
C SER A 215 18.20 -6.24 -48.37
N THR A 216 19.38 -5.92 -47.85
CA THR A 216 20.61 -5.88 -48.68
C THR A 216 21.83 -6.30 -47.85
N LYS A 217 22.89 -6.78 -48.53
CA LYS A 217 24.19 -7.14 -47.90
C LYS A 217 25.10 -5.92 -47.82
N THR A 218 26.27 -6.08 -47.20
CA THR A 218 27.33 -5.06 -46.88
C THR A 218 26.99 -4.21 -45.65
N ASP A 219 27.80 -4.12 -44.59
CA ASP A 219 29.11 -4.75 -44.31
C ASP A 219 29.28 -5.21 -42.86
N ILE A 220 29.81 -6.43 -42.67
CA ILE A 220 30.41 -6.89 -41.40
C ILE A 220 31.76 -7.57 -41.71
N LEU A 221 32.73 -6.79 -42.22
CA LEU A 221 34.14 -7.12 -42.03
C LEU A 221 35.06 -5.91 -42.26
N ASN A 222 35.41 -5.22 -41.17
CA ASN A 222 36.78 -4.74 -41.05
C ASN A 222 37.24 -4.76 -39.59
N ASN A 223 38.47 -5.22 -39.38
CA ASN A 223 38.81 -5.89 -38.12
C ASN A 223 39.69 -5.05 -37.18
N SER A 224 39.65 -5.43 -35.92
CA SER A 224 40.58 -5.02 -34.87
C SER A 224 42.06 -5.03 -35.30
N THR A 225 42.84 -4.04 -34.86
CA THR A 225 43.98 -4.23 -33.92
C THR A 225 44.84 -2.96 -33.81
N LYS A 226 44.98 -2.44 -32.57
CA LYS A 226 46.28 -2.21 -31.90
C LYS A 226 46.07 -1.56 -30.52
N THR A 227 46.40 -2.31 -29.49
CA THR A 227 46.90 -1.74 -28.24
C THR A 227 48.30 -1.16 -28.50
N ASP A 228 48.69 -0.08 -27.83
CA ASP A 228 49.58 -0.17 -26.65
C ASP A 228 50.16 1.18 -26.17
N ILE A 229 50.49 1.19 -24.87
CA ILE A 229 51.55 1.99 -24.20
C ILE A 229 51.48 3.54 -24.30
N LEU A 230 50.93 4.13 -23.22
CA LEU A 230 51.57 5.11 -22.34
C LEU A 230 52.70 6.01 -22.92
N ASN A 231 52.51 7.35 -22.90
CA ASN A 231 53.62 8.25 -22.55
C ASN A 231 53.18 9.59 -21.92
N ASN A 232 54.16 10.38 -21.46
CA ASN A 232 54.01 11.40 -20.41
C ASN A 232 53.89 12.88 -20.88
N SER A 233 53.48 13.71 -19.92
CA SER A 233 53.93 15.09 -19.66
C SER A 233 53.77 16.21 -20.71
N THR A 234 53.09 17.28 -20.29
CA THR A 234 53.75 18.60 -20.05
C THR A 234 53.24 19.18 -18.72
N LYS A 235 54.07 19.97 -18.02
CA LYS A 235 53.77 20.52 -16.68
C LYS A 235 54.68 21.72 -16.36
N THR A 236 54.15 22.93 -16.49
CA THR A 236 54.74 24.21 -16.05
C THR A 236 53.67 25.31 -16.15
N ASP A 237 53.57 26.39 -15.37
CA ASP A 237 53.87 26.74 -13.94
C ASP A 237 53.60 28.30 -13.83
N ILE A 238 53.55 29.04 -12.71
CA ILE A 238 53.88 28.82 -11.28
C ILE A 238 53.08 29.79 -10.37
N LEU A 239 52.88 29.45 -9.07
CA LEU A 239 52.39 30.31 -7.95
C LEU A 239 50.95 30.90 -8.03
N ASN A 240 50.26 31.23 -6.91
CA ASN A 240 50.78 31.80 -5.66
C ASN A 240 50.01 31.44 -4.36
N ASN A 241 50.77 31.37 -3.25
CA ASN A 241 50.39 31.47 -1.81
C ASN A 241 49.32 30.56 -1.14
N ASN A 242 49.81 29.71 -0.21
CA ASN A 242 49.47 29.57 1.23
C ASN A 242 48.04 29.91 1.72
N THR A 243 47.40 29.16 2.64
CA THR A 243 47.92 28.16 3.62
C THR A 243 46.85 27.09 3.93
N ASP A 244 47.20 26.06 4.71
CA ASP A 244 46.31 25.06 5.34
C ASP A 244 45.39 24.22 4.43
N ASN A 245 45.77 22.95 4.23
CA ASN A 245 45.01 21.77 4.74
C ASN A 245 45.58 20.46 4.17
N ASN A 246 46.24 19.66 5.01
CA ASN A 246 46.85 18.38 4.59
C ASN A 246 45.83 17.23 4.38
N THR A 247 44.55 17.55 4.15
CA THR A 247 43.44 16.59 4.01
C THR A 247 42.86 16.51 2.60
N ASN A 248 43.16 17.47 1.71
CA ASN A 248 42.63 17.49 0.35
C ASN A 248 43.43 16.62 -0.64
N SER A 249 44.75 16.48 -0.46
CA SER A 249 45.63 15.61 -1.29
C SER A 249 45.02 14.21 -1.47
N ASP A 250 44.71 13.57 -0.34
CA ASP A 250 44.39 12.15 -0.33
C ASP A 250 42.93 11.91 -0.74
N ILE A 251 42.04 12.90 -0.52
CA ILE A 251 40.69 12.90 -1.10
C ILE A 251 40.76 12.95 -2.63
N TYR A 252 41.64 13.77 -3.21
CA TYR A 252 41.82 13.84 -4.67
C TYR A 252 42.49 12.58 -5.26
N LYS A 253 43.48 11.97 -4.58
CA LYS A 253 44.00 10.64 -4.95
C LYS A 253 42.91 9.58 -4.93
N ASN A 254 42.24 9.41 -3.78
CA ASN A 254 41.21 8.37 -3.59
C ASN A 254 40.05 8.53 -4.58
N ASN A 255 39.62 9.75 -4.89
CA ASN A 255 38.56 9.97 -5.88
C ASN A 255 39.01 9.72 -7.33
N LYS A 256 40.31 9.90 -7.66
CA LYS A 256 40.86 9.50 -8.96
C LYS A 256 40.95 7.98 -9.10
N GLU A 257 41.38 7.29 -8.04
CA GLU A 257 41.41 5.82 -8.01
C GLU A 257 40.00 5.21 -8.09
N ILE A 258 39.01 5.76 -7.38
CA ILE A 258 37.60 5.33 -7.47
C ILE A 258 37.02 5.52 -8.87
N LYS A 259 37.33 6.64 -9.57
CA LYS A 259 36.92 6.81 -10.98
C LYS A 259 37.56 5.75 -11.89
N ASN A 260 38.82 5.39 -11.66
CA ASN A 260 39.51 4.35 -12.42
C ASN A 260 38.92 2.95 -12.13
N PHE A 261 38.62 2.65 -10.86
CA PHE A 261 37.91 1.44 -10.43
C PHE A 261 36.55 1.29 -11.10
N ASN A 262 35.73 2.35 -11.14
CA ASN A 262 34.42 2.32 -11.79
C ASN A 262 34.52 2.07 -13.31
N SER A 263 35.56 2.59 -13.97
CA SER A 263 35.85 2.29 -15.37
C SER A 263 36.19 0.81 -15.58
N ILE A 264 37.06 0.25 -14.72
CA ILE A 264 37.45 -1.16 -14.78
C ILE A 264 36.25 -2.08 -14.49
N PHE A 265 35.44 -1.74 -13.49
CA PHE A 265 34.22 -2.49 -13.10
C PHE A 265 33.19 -2.54 -14.23
N ASN A 266 32.95 -1.41 -14.91
CA ASN A 266 32.08 -1.35 -16.08
C ASN A 266 32.62 -2.18 -17.26
N ASN A 267 33.94 -2.15 -17.50
CA ASN A 267 34.56 -2.98 -18.54
C ASN A 267 34.47 -4.48 -18.23
N VAL A 268 34.65 -4.90 -16.97
CA VAL A 268 34.47 -6.29 -16.54
C VAL A 268 33.01 -6.72 -16.72
N ASN A 269 32.03 -5.90 -16.32
CA ASN A 269 30.61 -6.21 -16.51
C ASN A 269 30.22 -6.30 -18.00
N ASN A 270 30.73 -5.40 -18.85
CA ASN A 270 30.52 -5.48 -20.30
C ASN A 270 31.16 -6.73 -20.91
N THR A 271 32.32 -7.17 -20.40
CA THR A 271 32.99 -8.40 -20.84
C THR A 271 32.20 -9.64 -20.40
N ASN A 272 31.70 -9.67 -19.16
CA ASN A 272 30.86 -10.75 -18.64
C ASN A 272 29.54 -10.86 -19.42
N ASN A 273 28.88 -9.73 -19.71
CA ASN A 273 27.68 -9.69 -20.54
C ASN A 273 27.94 -10.23 -21.95
N LYS A 274 29.11 -9.94 -22.54
CA LYS A 274 29.50 -10.49 -23.85
C LYS A 274 29.79 -11.99 -23.81
N ILE A 275 30.49 -12.48 -22.79
CA ILE A 275 30.70 -13.92 -22.59
C ILE A 275 29.35 -14.64 -22.40
N TYR A 276 28.39 -14.01 -21.72
CA TYR A 276 27.04 -14.53 -21.55
C TYR A 276 26.24 -14.53 -22.87
N SER A 277 26.33 -13.49 -23.70
CA SER A 277 25.70 -13.49 -25.04
C SER A 277 26.31 -14.55 -25.96
N ASP A 278 27.65 -14.66 -25.98
CA ASP A 278 28.36 -15.61 -26.83
C ASP A 278 28.07 -17.06 -26.40
N SER A 279 27.91 -17.31 -25.10
CA SER A 279 27.41 -18.57 -24.52
C SER A 279 25.99 -18.91 -24.98
N VAL A 280 25.05 -17.96 -24.88
CA VAL A 280 23.66 -18.15 -25.36
C VAL A 280 23.60 -18.38 -26.87
N ILE A 281 24.46 -17.71 -27.65
CA ILE A 281 24.58 -17.93 -29.10
C ILE A 281 25.10 -19.34 -29.42
N LEU A 282 26.07 -19.87 -28.65
CA LEU A 282 26.51 -21.27 -28.78
C LEU A 282 25.38 -22.25 -28.42
N HIS A 283 24.66 -22.00 -27.33
CA HIS A 283 23.57 -22.86 -26.87
C HIS A 283 22.42 -22.92 -27.90
N ASN A 284 22.06 -21.77 -28.49
CA ASN A 284 21.06 -21.70 -29.55
C ASN A 284 21.52 -22.37 -30.86
N LYS A 285 22.82 -22.32 -31.20
CA LYS A 285 23.38 -23.12 -32.30
C LYS A 285 23.29 -24.63 -32.05
N HIS A 286 23.44 -25.08 -30.80
CA HIS A 286 23.37 -26.50 -30.46
C HIS A 286 21.99 -27.11 -30.78
N ASN A 287 20.91 -26.37 -30.49
CA ASN A 287 19.53 -26.77 -30.81
C ASN A 287 19.24 -26.86 -32.32
N ILE A 288 20.07 -26.27 -33.18
CA ILE A 288 19.90 -26.28 -34.65
C ILE A 288 20.67 -27.44 -35.31
N ILE A 289 21.71 -27.97 -34.66
CA ILE A 289 22.69 -28.90 -35.28
C ILE A 289 22.48 -30.37 -34.87
N ASN A 290 21.62 -30.66 -33.88
CA ASN A 290 21.27 -32.03 -33.44
C ASN A 290 20.41 -32.83 -34.46
N ASN A 291 20.56 -32.56 -35.77
CA ASN A 291 19.82 -33.20 -36.87
C ASN A 291 20.75 -33.82 -37.95
N THR A 292 22.05 -33.96 -37.66
CA THR A 292 23.05 -34.56 -38.58
C THR A 292 24.06 -35.45 -37.85
N ASN A 293 24.45 -36.57 -38.46
CA ASN A 293 25.13 -37.70 -37.83
C ASN A 293 26.67 -37.64 -37.86
N ASP A 294 27.31 -36.72 -37.11
CA ASP A 294 28.79 -36.70 -36.97
C ASP A 294 29.26 -36.35 -35.55
N ASN A 295 29.21 -37.34 -34.64
CA ASN A 295 29.10 -37.08 -33.20
C ASN A 295 30.39 -37.19 -32.35
N ASN A 296 31.53 -37.65 -32.89
CA ASN A 296 32.71 -37.99 -32.05
C ASN A 296 33.90 -37.01 -32.13
N LEU A 297 34.14 -36.32 -33.24
CA LEU A 297 35.29 -35.41 -33.35
C LEU A 297 35.01 -34.02 -32.74
N TYR A 298 33.75 -33.56 -32.81
CA TYR A 298 33.35 -32.22 -32.35
C TYR A 298 33.31 -32.11 -30.82
N ASN A 299 32.78 -33.14 -30.15
CA ASN A 299 32.54 -33.13 -28.69
C ASN A 299 33.83 -33.05 -27.87
N ASN A 300 34.92 -33.70 -28.28
CA ASN A 300 36.21 -33.62 -27.56
C ASN A 300 36.84 -32.23 -27.63
N LYS A 301 36.67 -31.49 -28.74
CA LYS A 301 37.16 -30.11 -28.86
C LYS A 301 36.33 -29.15 -27.99
N LEU A 302 35.00 -29.29 -28.06
CA LEU A 302 34.05 -28.50 -27.28
C LEU A 302 34.24 -28.66 -25.76
N ASN A 303 34.61 -29.86 -25.28
CA ASN A 303 34.88 -30.11 -23.86
C ASN A 303 36.11 -29.34 -23.36
N ASN A 304 37.21 -29.34 -24.14
CA ASN A 304 38.42 -28.60 -23.78
C ASN A 304 38.19 -27.08 -23.79
N ASP A 305 37.45 -26.56 -24.79
CA ASP A 305 37.10 -25.15 -24.86
C ASP A 305 36.22 -24.74 -23.65
N ASN A 306 35.22 -25.55 -23.28
CA ASN A 306 34.38 -25.31 -22.10
C ASN A 306 35.18 -25.30 -20.78
N ILE A 307 36.16 -26.21 -20.61
CA ILE A 307 37.05 -26.21 -19.45
C ILE A 307 37.88 -24.92 -19.40
N LEU A 308 38.42 -24.48 -20.54
CA LEU A 308 39.20 -23.24 -20.64
C LEU A 308 38.35 -21.98 -20.35
N TYR A 309 37.10 -21.92 -20.81
CA TYR A 309 36.18 -20.83 -20.46
C TYR A 309 35.82 -20.83 -18.97
N LYS A 310 35.60 -22.01 -18.37
CA LYS A 310 35.31 -22.12 -16.93
C LYS A 310 36.49 -21.63 -16.09
N GLN A 311 37.72 -22.05 -16.42
CA GLN A 311 38.93 -21.58 -15.73
C GLN A 311 39.09 -20.06 -15.81
N LYS A 312 38.89 -19.46 -16.99
CA LYS A 312 38.92 -17.99 -17.16
C LYS A 312 37.83 -17.29 -16.35
N TYR A 313 36.64 -17.86 -16.23
CA TYR A 313 35.56 -17.31 -15.41
C TYR A 313 35.94 -17.35 -13.91
N GLU A 314 36.47 -18.47 -13.43
CA GLU A 314 36.93 -18.63 -12.04
C GLU A 314 38.10 -17.66 -11.69
N GLU A 315 38.98 -17.34 -12.65
CA GLU A 315 40.00 -16.28 -12.49
C GLU A 315 39.40 -14.87 -12.42
N ILE A 316 38.45 -14.55 -13.32
CA ILE A 316 37.75 -13.26 -13.33
C ILE A 316 36.97 -13.05 -12.03
N GLU A 317 36.30 -14.09 -11.53
CA GLU A 317 35.53 -14.06 -10.28
C GLU A 317 36.43 -13.87 -9.05
N LYS A 318 37.58 -14.54 -8.96
CA LYS A 318 38.58 -14.26 -7.91
C LYS A 318 39.04 -12.80 -7.94
N LYS A 319 39.39 -12.29 -9.13
CA LYS A 319 39.88 -10.92 -9.33
C LYS A 319 38.81 -9.86 -9.02
N TYR A 320 37.55 -10.14 -9.34
CA TYR A 320 36.40 -9.34 -8.95
C TYR A 320 36.26 -9.27 -7.42
N ASN A 321 36.35 -10.41 -6.73
CA ASN A 321 36.20 -10.48 -5.27
C ASN A 321 37.35 -9.77 -4.52
N GLU A 322 38.59 -9.83 -5.01
CA GLU A 322 39.71 -9.03 -4.49
C GLU A 322 39.47 -7.52 -4.64
N LEU A 323 39.02 -7.08 -5.83
CA LEU A 323 38.69 -5.68 -6.09
C LEU A 323 37.52 -5.19 -5.22
N TYR A 324 36.49 -6.03 -5.02
CA TYR A 324 35.34 -5.72 -4.17
C TYR A 324 35.72 -5.62 -2.69
N LYS A 325 36.62 -6.50 -2.20
CA LYS A 325 37.16 -6.41 -0.84
C LYS A 325 37.91 -5.09 -0.63
N LYS A 326 38.81 -4.74 -1.56
CA LYS A 326 39.58 -3.49 -1.52
C LYS A 326 38.71 -2.23 -1.59
N TYR A 327 37.61 -2.27 -2.36
CA TYR A 327 36.60 -1.20 -2.39
C TYR A 327 35.95 -0.99 -1.01
N ASN A 328 35.58 -2.07 -0.32
CA ASN A 328 34.95 -1.98 1.00
C ASN A 328 35.93 -1.47 2.08
N GLU A 329 37.21 -1.85 2.02
CA GLU A 329 38.27 -1.31 2.88
C GLU A 329 38.41 0.22 2.71
N ILE A 330 38.38 0.72 1.46
CA ILE A 330 38.37 2.16 1.14
C ILE A 330 37.09 2.83 1.67
N LEU A 331 35.92 2.19 1.51
CA LEU A 331 34.63 2.73 1.97
C LEU A 331 34.58 2.90 3.51
N ILE A 332 35.12 1.93 4.26
CA ILE A 332 35.23 1.99 5.72
C ILE A 332 36.12 3.17 6.14
N SER A 333 37.29 3.33 5.53
CA SER A 333 38.21 4.44 5.86
C SER A 333 37.61 5.83 5.61
N LYS A 334 36.78 5.99 4.57
CA LYS A 334 36.03 7.23 4.31
C LYS A 334 35.01 7.54 5.42
N ASN A 335 34.31 6.53 5.94
CA ASN A 335 33.32 6.73 6.99
C ASN A 335 33.96 7.14 8.32
N THR A 336 35.09 6.52 8.71
CA THR A 336 35.87 6.94 9.89
C THR A 336 36.34 8.41 9.76
N THR A 337 36.79 8.81 8.57
CA THR A 337 37.24 10.18 8.28
C THR A 337 36.11 11.21 8.35
N ASN A 338 34.89 10.84 7.96
CA ASN A 338 33.72 11.74 8.00
C ASN A 338 33.23 12.00 9.42
N ASN A 339 33.29 11.01 10.33
CA ASN A 339 32.90 11.21 11.72
C ASN A 339 33.80 12.25 12.41
N ILE A 340 35.12 12.16 12.21
CA ILE A 340 36.10 13.12 12.76
C ILE A 340 35.79 14.56 12.29
N LYS A 341 35.33 14.75 11.05
CA LYS A 341 34.91 16.07 10.55
C LYS A 341 33.64 16.61 11.23
N ASN A 342 32.72 15.74 11.63
CA ASN A 342 31.49 16.14 12.33
C ASN A 342 31.77 16.60 13.77
N ASP A 343 32.69 15.94 14.48
CA ASP A 343 33.12 16.33 15.83
C ASP A 343 33.83 17.70 15.83
N ILE A 344 34.70 17.94 14.85
CA ILE A 344 35.37 19.24 14.63
C ILE A 344 34.33 20.35 14.32
N ASN A 345 33.35 20.07 13.46
CA ASN A 345 32.29 21.04 13.15
C ASN A 345 31.43 21.38 14.38
N THR A 346 31.06 20.38 15.18
CA THR A 346 30.28 20.56 16.42
C THR A 346 31.04 21.42 17.43
N THR A 347 32.35 21.22 17.55
CA THR A 347 33.24 22.05 18.39
C THR A 347 33.27 23.51 17.91
N ASN A 348 33.37 23.73 16.61
CA ASN A 348 33.39 25.07 16.00
C ASN A 348 32.06 25.84 16.15
N THR A 349 30.91 25.16 16.20
CA THR A 349 29.62 25.83 16.50
C THR A 349 29.54 26.35 17.94
N ASN A 350 30.10 25.64 18.91
CA ASN A 350 30.08 26.09 20.31
C ASN A 350 30.95 27.34 20.51
N ILE A 351 32.15 27.36 19.93
CA ILE A 351 33.05 28.53 19.95
C ILE A 351 32.38 29.79 19.37
N LYS A 352 31.60 29.65 18.28
CA LYS A 352 30.85 30.77 17.68
C LYS A 352 29.74 31.31 18.58
N ASN A 353 29.11 30.47 19.40
CA ASN A 353 28.07 30.89 20.34
C ASN A 353 28.67 31.69 21.52
N ASP A 354 29.81 31.26 22.07
CA ASP A 354 30.51 31.99 23.15
C ASP A 354 31.01 33.36 22.70
N ILE A 355 31.46 33.48 21.45
CA ILE A 355 31.85 34.78 20.85
C ILE A 355 30.64 35.71 20.74
N LYS A 356 29.46 35.19 20.40
CA LYS A 356 28.23 35.99 20.31
C LYS A 356 27.82 36.55 21.67
N ILE A 357 27.75 35.70 22.70
CA ILE A 357 27.40 36.09 24.08
C ILE A 357 28.33 37.20 24.61
N LYS A 358 29.64 37.10 24.31
CA LYS A 358 30.63 38.13 24.70
C LYS A 358 30.45 39.47 23.96
N ASN A 359 29.90 39.47 22.75
CA ASN A 359 29.62 40.70 22.01
C ASN A 359 28.32 41.36 22.47
N ASP A 360 27.29 40.57 22.78
CA ASP A 360 26.00 41.09 23.26
C ASP A 360 26.18 41.83 24.61
N ILE A 361 26.93 41.23 25.57
CA ILE A 361 27.32 41.87 26.84
C ILE A 361 28.10 43.18 26.64
N LYS A 362 28.85 43.30 25.54
CA LYS A 362 29.67 44.49 25.25
C LYS A 362 28.83 45.65 24.70
N ASN A 363 27.69 45.36 24.07
CA ASN A 363 26.78 46.37 23.52
C ASN A 363 25.93 47.04 24.61
N ASP A 364 25.47 46.29 25.61
CA ASP A 364 24.67 46.82 26.74
C ASP A 364 25.45 47.82 27.62
N ILE A 365 26.78 47.81 27.56
CA ILE A 365 27.65 48.75 28.27
C ILE A 365 27.77 50.09 27.52
N ILE A 366 27.58 50.11 26.20
CA ILE A 366 27.84 51.27 25.32
C ILE A 366 26.63 52.22 25.23
N THR A 367 25.43 51.77 25.60
CA THR A 367 24.18 52.56 25.45
C THR A 367 23.86 53.48 26.64
N ASN A 368 24.65 53.48 27.71
CA ASN A 368 24.39 54.23 28.95
C ASN A 368 25.25 55.49 29.15
N THR A 369 25.96 55.96 28.12
CA THR A 369 26.74 57.21 28.16
C THR A 369 26.38 58.12 26.99
N ASP A 370 25.25 58.84 27.08
CA ASP A 370 25.16 60.27 26.67
C ASP A 370 23.75 60.87 26.90
N LYS A 371 23.61 61.62 28.00
CA LYS A 371 22.77 62.84 28.21
C LYS A 371 22.63 63.14 29.71
N ASN A 372 23.41 64.08 30.23
CA ASN A 372 23.34 64.48 31.64
C ASN A 372 23.77 65.94 31.89
N THR A 373 22.83 66.86 31.67
CA THR A 373 22.86 68.32 31.95
C THR A 373 21.38 68.77 32.02
N ASP A 374 20.86 69.52 33.01
CA ASP A 374 21.51 70.31 34.07
C ASP A 374 20.73 70.36 35.40
N ILE A 375 21.47 70.21 36.52
CA ILE A 375 21.53 71.13 37.68
C ILE A 375 20.21 71.81 38.16
N LYS A 376 19.58 71.30 39.24
CA LYS A 376 19.70 71.81 40.65
C LYS A 376 18.73 71.15 41.67
N ASN A 377 19.08 71.29 42.95
CA ASN A 377 18.42 70.77 44.16
C ASN A 377 16.97 71.35 44.35
N ASN A 378 16.06 70.84 45.21
CA ASN A 378 16.29 70.27 46.56
C ASN A 378 15.04 69.56 47.18
N VAL A 379 15.22 68.87 48.33
CA VAL A 379 14.20 68.45 49.37
C VAL A 379 13.32 67.18 49.18
N ILE A 380 13.75 66.07 49.83
CA ILE A 380 13.06 65.18 50.83
C ILE A 380 11.65 64.54 50.54
N LEU A 381 11.65 63.20 50.33
CA LEU A 381 10.89 62.07 51.00
C LEU A 381 9.42 62.21 51.51
N PRO A 382 8.63 61.10 51.73
CA PRO A 382 8.62 59.74 51.11
C PRO A 382 7.21 59.07 50.89
N ASN A 383 7.23 57.82 50.38
CA ASN A 383 6.32 56.67 50.66
C ASN A 383 5.03 56.31 49.82
N LYS A 384 4.95 54.98 49.60
CA LYS A 384 3.87 53.99 49.28
C LYS A 384 2.44 54.22 49.87
N PRO A 385 1.38 53.42 49.52
CA PRO A 385 1.16 52.47 48.40
C PRO A 385 -0.30 52.36 47.80
N ALA A 386 -0.47 51.50 46.77
CA ALA A 386 -1.61 50.59 46.48
C ALA A 386 -3.06 51.05 46.07
N VAL A 387 -3.41 50.80 44.78
CA VAL A 387 -4.55 49.99 44.24
C VAL A 387 -5.84 49.85 45.10
N PRO A 388 -7.07 50.25 44.64
CA PRO A 388 -7.96 49.30 43.90
C PRO A 388 -9.16 49.80 43.01
N LYS A 389 -9.51 48.98 42.01
CA LYS A 389 -10.86 48.56 41.51
C LYS A 389 -12.09 49.53 41.53
N LYS A 390 -12.75 49.78 40.37
CA LYS A 390 -14.15 49.30 40.02
C LYS A 390 -14.73 49.77 38.66
N LYS A 391 -15.81 49.05 38.27
CA LYS A 391 -16.76 49.13 37.12
C LYS A 391 -17.29 50.55 36.74
N PHE A 392 -17.73 50.75 35.48
CA PHE A 392 -19.17 50.79 35.06
C PHE A 392 -19.39 51.03 33.52
N SER A 393 -20.21 50.16 32.90
CA SER A 393 -21.34 50.34 31.93
C SER A 393 -21.47 51.51 30.91
N PHE A 394 -22.12 51.24 29.75
CA PHE A 394 -23.54 51.61 29.49
C PHE A 394 -24.17 50.87 28.26
N LYS A 395 -25.36 51.31 27.77
CA LYS A 395 -26.29 50.59 26.86
C LYS A 395 -27.22 51.59 26.11
N LYS A 396 -27.92 51.15 25.05
CA LYS A 396 -28.99 51.81 24.24
C LYS A 396 -28.48 52.56 22.98
N LYS A 397 -29.25 52.77 21.89
CA LYS A 397 -30.66 52.43 21.53
C LYS A 397 -30.86 52.49 19.98
N GLU A 398 -31.83 51.71 19.44
CA GLU A 398 -32.80 52.04 18.33
C GLU A 398 -32.28 52.60 16.96
N ASP A 399 -33.00 52.63 15.83
CA ASP A 399 -34.41 52.34 15.42
C ASP A 399 -34.48 52.09 13.87
N ASN A 400 -35.53 51.66 13.15
CA ASN A 400 -36.86 51.06 13.51
C ASN A 400 -37.40 50.08 12.42
N THR A 401 -37.94 50.56 11.28
CA THR A 401 -38.99 49.89 10.43
C THR A 401 -38.92 50.31 8.92
N THR A 402 -39.74 49.86 7.94
CA THR A 402 -41.11 49.22 7.91
C THR A 402 -41.39 48.44 6.58
N ASN A 403 -42.54 47.73 6.53
CA ASN A 403 -43.32 47.23 5.35
C ASN A 403 -42.77 46.01 4.56
N THR A 404 -43.54 45.07 3.95
CA THR A 404 -44.94 44.52 4.00
C THR A 404 -44.99 43.35 2.96
N ASN A 405 -45.86 42.32 2.93
CA ASN A 405 -46.92 41.80 3.83
C ASN A 405 -47.30 40.32 3.47
N VAL A 406 -47.92 39.60 4.42
CA VAL A 406 -49.19 38.79 4.41
C VAL A 406 -49.65 38.18 3.05
N ILE A 407 -50.09 36.91 2.91
CA ILE A 407 -51.06 36.02 3.64
C ILE A 407 -50.50 34.56 3.64
N SER A 408 -50.85 33.54 4.45
CA SER A 408 -51.90 33.21 5.45
C SER A 408 -51.27 32.59 6.74
N ASN A 409 -51.92 32.18 7.85
CA ASN A 409 -53.30 31.86 8.29
C ASN A 409 -53.83 30.42 7.97
N ASN A 410 -54.45 29.66 8.91
CA ASN A 410 -54.83 30.02 10.30
C ASN A 410 -55.08 28.86 11.31
N THR A 411 -54.83 29.13 12.61
CA THR A 411 -55.51 28.64 13.86
C THR A 411 -55.69 27.13 14.15
N THR A 412 -56.00 26.66 15.37
CA THR A 412 -56.26 27.24 16.73
C THR A 412 -55.60 26.31 17.77
N GLY A 413 -55.28 26.61 19.03
CA GLY A 413 -55.86 27.46 20.09
C GLY A 413 -56.07 26.59 21.36
N ASN A 414 -56.02 27.05 22.62
CA ASN A 414 -55.75 28.37 23.20
C ASN A 414 -55.37 28.22 24.72
N THR A 415 -54.86 29.30 25.38
CA THR A 415 -54.84 29.62 26.86
C THR A 415 -54.79 28.50 27.93
N GLY A 416 -53.97 28.53 29.00
CA GLY A 416 -53.73 29.60 30.00
C GLY A 416 -54.27 29.12 31.38
N ASN A 417 -53.75 29.45 32.58
CA ASN A 417 -52.88 30.55 33.03
C ASN A 417 -52.27 30.26 34.45
N THR A 418 -51.19 30.95 34.87
CA THR A 418 -50.69 31.17 36.29
C THR A 418 -50.43 29.97 37.26
N THR A 419 -49.53 29.93 38.26
CA THR A 419 -48.35 30.72 38.74
C THR A 419 -47.57 29.88 39.79
N GLY A 420 -46.24 30.04 39.95
CA GLY A 420 -45.55 29.65 41.20
C GLY A 420 -44.15 28.98 41.10
N LYS A 421 -43.19 29.43 41.93
CA LYS A 421 -41.78 29.02 41.95
C LYS A 421 -41.54 27.58 42.48
N LYS A 422 -40.86 26.69 41.72
CA LYS A 422 -39.57 26.00 42.09
C LYS A 422 -39.22 24.77 41.22
N LYS A 423 -37.89 24.57 41.05
CA LYS A 423 -37.11 23.33 40.81
C LYS A 423 -37.41 22.42 39.59
N LEU A 424 -36.31 22.11 38.88
CA LEU A 424 -35.96 20.86 38.17
C LEU A 424 -36.93 20.30 37.11
N SER A 425 -36.37 20.08 35.91
CA SER A 425 -36.47 18.78 35.26
C SER A 425 -35.11 18.38 34.67
N PHE A 426 -34.54 17.29 35.18
CA PHE A 426 -33.53 16.54 34.42
C PHE A 426 -34.25 15.91 33.21
N LYS A 427 -33.56 15.72 32.08
CA LYS A 427 -34.06 14.78 31.06
C LYS A 427 -34.31 13.45 31.76
N LYS A 428 -35.53 12.88 31.62
CA LYS A 428 -35.89 11.59 32.22
C LYS A 428 -34.77 10.58 31.94
N ALA A 429 -34.21 10.00 32.99
CA ALA A 429 -33.46 8.77 32.85
C ALA A 429 -34.37 7.71 32.22
N ALA A 430 -33.76 6.68 31.60
CA ALA A 430 -34.52 5.47 31.31
C ALA A 430 -35.18 4.96 32.60
N PRO A 431 -36.38 4.35 32.54
CA PRO A 431 -36.94 3.70 33.72
C PRO A 431 -35.91 2.74 34.30
N LYS A 432 -35.69 2.80 35.62
CA LYS A 432 -34.77 1.90 36.30
C LYS A 432 -35.27 0.48 36.09
N SER A 433 -34.37 -0.41 35.68
CA SER A 433 -34.64 -1.84 35.61
C SER A 433 -35.08 -2.33 36.98
N LYS A 434 -36.12 -3.15 37.06
CA LYS A 434 -36.51 -3.77 38.34
C LYS A 434 -35.58 -4.91 38.76
N LEU A 435 -34.60 -5.23 37.91
CA LEU A 435 -33.49 -6.17 38.15
C LEU A 435 -32.17 -5.43 38.45
N GLU A 436 -32.22 -4.12 38.74
CA GLU A 436 -31.05 -3.34 39.17
C GLU A 436 -30.60 -3.78 40.58
N THR A 437 -29.37 -4.29 40.70
CA THR A 437 -28.81 -4.86 41.94
C THR A 437 -27.32 -4.58 42.08
N ALA A 438 -26.81 -4.64 43.32
CA ALA A 438 -25.39 -4.51 43.63
C ALA A 438 -24.61 -5.85 43.50
N LYS A 439 -25.32 -6.97 43.33
CA LYS A 439 -24.74 -8.31 43.13
C LYS A 439 -23.93 -8.36 41.82
N LYS A 440 -22.79 -9.05 41.83
CA LYS A 440 -21.89 -9.17 40.67
C LYS A 440 -22.11 -10.53 39.99
N TYR A 441 -22.61 -10.53 38.76
CA TYR A 441 -22.81 -11.75 37.98
C TYR A 441 -21.63 -12.03 37.03
N VAL A 442 -21.53 -13.26 36.53
CA VAL A 442 -20.59 -13.65 35.47
C VAL A 442 -20.94 -12.92 34.17
N GLY A 443 -20.07 -12.02 33.71
CA GLY A 443 -20.35 -11.14 32.58
C GLY A 443 -20.11 -11.74 31.20
N ILE A 444 -21.12 -11.68 30.32
CA ILE A 444 -21.03 -12.08 28.91
C ILE A 444 -20.38 -11.00 28.03
N ARG A 445 -19.53 -11.39 27.08
CA ARG A 445 -18.79 -10.48 26.18
C ARG A 445 -19.49 -10.24 24.83
N TRP A 446 -20.70 -9.68 24.86
CA TRP A 446 -21.42 -9.29 23.63
C TRP A 446 -21.04 -7.88 23.13
N SER A 447 -21.35 -7.60 21.85
CA SER A 447 -21.23 -6.25 21.26
C SER A 447 -22.58 -5.52 21.30
N LYS A 448 -22.58 -4.24 21.68
CA LYS A 448 -23.81 -3.45 21.84
C LYS A 448 -24.24 -2.82 20.52
N VAL A 449 -25.54 -2.90 20.20
CA VAL A 449 -26.13 -2.17 19.06
C VAL A 449 -26.07 -0.65 19.33
N PRO A 450 -25.54 0.18 18.40
CA PRO A 450 -25.53 1.64 18.56
C PRO A 450 -26.92 2.24 18.72
N LYS A 451 -27.06 3.20 19.64
CA LYS A 451 -28.32 3.91 19.91
C LYS A 451 -28.86 4.56 18.63
N GLY A 452 -30.16 4.43 18.39
CA GLY A 452 -30.86 5.06 17.26
C GLY A 452 -30.87 4.28 15.95
N LYS A 453 -30.13 3.16 15.81
CA LYS A 453 -30.29 2.27 14.64
C LYS A 453 -31.64 1.53 14.72
N LYS A 454 -32.43 1.56 13.63
CA LYS A 454 -33.59 0.67 13.47
C LYS A 454 -33.09 -0.79 13.54
N SER A 455 -33.71 -1.59 14.38
CA SER A 455 -33.36 -2.98 14.68
C SER A 455 -34.56 -3.71 15.27
N ILE A 456 -34.47 -5.04 15.43
CA ILE A 456 -35.55 -5.87 16.01
C ILE A 456 -35.96 -5.47 17.44
N PHE A 457 -35.13 -4.67 18.13
CA PHE A 457 -35.39 -4.17 19.47
C PHE A 457 -36.23 -2.88 19.50
N VAL A 458 -36.54 -2.28 18.35
CA VAL A 458 -37.41 -1.10 18.27
C VAL A 458 -38.86 -1.52 18.53
N GLY A 459 -39.47 -0.92 19.56
CA GLY A 459 -40.82 -1.26 20.00
C GLY A 459 -40.89 -2.36 21.07
N VAL A 460 -39.75 -2.92 21.50
CA VAL A 460 -39.71 -3.87 22.63
C VAL A 460 -39.84 -3.10 23.95
N ASP A 461 -40.93 -3.37 24.66
CA ASP A 461 -41.20 -2.86 26.00
C ASP A 461 -40.36 -3.63 27.05
N ILE A 462 -39.15 -3.12 27.32
CA ILE A 462 -38.19 -3.79 28.21
C ILE A 462 -38.76 -4.03 29.63
N PRO A 463 -39.38 -3.05 30.33
CA PRO A 463 -40.05 -3.30 31.61
C PRO A 463 -41.04 -4.48 31.57
N LYS A 464 -41.90 -4.54 30.54
CA LYS A 464 -42.86 -5.65 30.38
C LYS A 464 -42.22 -7.00 30.04
N VAL A 465 -40.98 -7.01 29.56
CA VAL A 465 -40.17 -8.24 29.41
C VAL A 465 -39.47 -8.61 30.71
N GLU A 466 -39.00 -7.64 31.49
CA GLU A 466 -38.49 -7.86 32.86
C GLU A 466 -39.57 -8.45 33.77
N ASP A 467 -40.86 -8.22 33.49
CA ASP A 467 -41.99 -8.82 34.23
C ASP A 467 -42.07 -10.35 34.22
N LYS A 468 -41.23 -11.03 33.42
CA LYS A 468 -41.09 -12.49 33.43
C LYS A 468 -40.01 -13.01 34.39
N PHE A 469 -39.28 -12.13 35.07
CA PHE A 469 -38.08 -12.49 35.84
C PHE A 469 -38.03 -11.82 37.22
N THR A 470 -37.29 -12.45 38.13
CA THR A 470 -36.94 -11.98 39.47
C THR A 470 -35.42 -11.93 39.62
N LEU A 471 -34.92 -11.31 40.69
CA LEU A 471 -33.49 -11.36 41.04
C LEU A 471 -33.01 -12.75 41.50
N GLY A 472 -33.93 -13.64 41.90
CA GLY A 472 -33.61 -15.01 42.31
C GLY A 472 -33.19 -15.90 41.14
N ASP A 473 -33.79 -15.70 39.97
CA ASP A 473 -33.53 -16.48 38.75
C ASP A 473 -32.08 -16.34 38.23
N PHE A 474 -31.36 -15.32 38.69
CA PHE A 474 -29.97 -15.04 38.32
C PHE A 474 -28.95 -15.51 39.37
N ALA A 475 -29.37 -16.05 40.52
CA ALA A 475 -28.49 -16.39 41.64
C ALA A 475 -27.39 -17.41 41.29
N SER A 476 -27.67 -18.36 40.38
CA SER A 476 -26.70 -19.34 39.87
C SER A 476 -25.57 -18.74 39.03
N PHE A 477 -25.72 -17.50 38.56
CA PHE A 477 -24.68 -16.75 37.83
C PHE A 477 -23.95 -15.74 38.71
N GLU A 478 -24.28 -15.67 40.01
CA GLU A 478 -23.64 -14.74 40.94
C GLU A 478 -22.20 -15.18 41.20
N LYS A 479 -21.26 -14.25 41.04
CA LYS A 479 -19.85 -14.53 41.22
C LYS A 479 -19.54 -14.56 42.71
N GLY A 480 -19.56 -15.78 43.27
CA GLY A 480 -19.25 -16.03 44.67
C GLY A 480 -17.93 -15.40 45.12
N GLU A 481 -17.87 -14.99 46.38
CA GLU A 481 -16.63 -14.57 47.02
C GLU A 481 -15.79 -15.80 47.34
N GLU A 482 -14.79 -16.09 46.51
CA GLU A 482 -13.86 -17.18 46.74
C GLU A 482 -13.06 -16.93 48.03
N GLU A 483 -13.35 -17.72 49.06
CA GLU A 483 -12.66 -17.66 50.34
C GLU A 483 -11.15 -17.86 50.16
N LYS A 484 -10.36 -16.92 50.69
CA LYS A 484 -8.91 -17.11 50.78
C LYS A 484 -8.59 -18.18 51.82
N LYS A 485 -8.39 -19.41 51.37
CA LYS A 485 -7.76 -20.43 52.24
C LYS A 485 -6.28 -20.11 52.39
N ASP A 486 -5.93 -19.80 53.63
CA ASP A 486 -4.56 -19.82 54.13
C ASP A 486 -3.96 -21.21 53.93
N ASP A 487 -2.68 -21.27 53.54
CA ASP A 487 -1.84 -22.39 53.94
C ASP A 487 -0.44 -21.85 54.28
N LYS A 488 -0.09 -21.90 55.57
CA LYS A 488 1.14 -21.32 56.12
C LYS A 488 2.10 -22.42 56.59
N LYS A 489 3.29 -22.47 55.99
CA LYS A 489 4.50 -22.92 56.70
C LYS A 489 5.54 -21.80 56.69
N LYS A 490 5.83 -21.27 57.87
CA LYS A 490 6.90 -20.29 58.11
C LYS A 490 8.26 -20.98 58.13
N VAL A 491 9.24 -20.40 57.45
CA VAL A 491 10.64 -20.39 57.91
C VAL A 491 11.20 -18.98 57.70
N THR A 492 11.63 -18.36 58.80
CA THR A 492 12.42 -17.12 59.03
C THR A 492 12.70 -16.09 57.92
N ASP A 493 12.68 -14.82 58.32
CA ASP A 493 12.96 -13.62 57.52
C ASP A 493 14.28 -13.61 56.74
N VAL A 494 14.20 -13.41 55.43
CA VAL A 494 15.23 -12.73 54.63
C VAL A 494 14.57 -11.78 53.63
N LYS A 495 14.85 -10.47 53.78
CA LYS A 495 14.76 -9.34 52.82
C LYS A 495 13.53 -9.23 51.88
N LYS A 496 12.98 -8.00 51.82
CA LYS A 496 12.16 -7.56 50.67
C LYS A 496 13.04 -7.45 49.42
N ASP A 497 13.07 -8.47 48.57
CA ASP A 497 13.62 -8.31 47.23
C ASP A 497 12.72 -7.41 46.36
N ALA A 498 13.36 -6.61 45.51
CA ALA A 498 12.67 -5.64 44.67
C ALA A 498 11.79 -6.33 43.63
N LYS A 499 10.61 -5.77 43.38
CA LYS A 499 9.74 -6.19 42.27
C LYS A 499 10.47 -5.92 40.96
N LYS A 500 11.10 -6.96 40.41
CA LYS A 500 12.08 -6.87 39.31
C LYS A 500 11.47 -6.20 38.09
N GLU A 501 11.87 -4.96 37.81
CA GLU A 501 11.47 -4.25 36.61
C GLU A 501 12.03 -4.97 35.39
N MET A 502 11.14 -5.63 34.64
CA MET A 502 11.47 -6.27 33.38
C MET A 502 11.42 -5.21 32.26
N ALA A 503 12.41 -5.23 31.38
CA ALA A 503 12.53 -4.28 30.29
C ALA A 503 11.59 -4.70 29.14
N CYS A 504 10.63 -3.83 28.81
CA CYS A 504 9.85 -3.96 27.56
C CYS A 504 10.68 -3.34 26.44
N ILE A 505 11.43 -4.17 25.71
CA ILE A 505 12.28 -3.72 24.58
C ILE A 505 11.51 -3.83 23.26
N LEU A 506 10.76 -4.91 23.09
CA LEU A 506 9.74 -5.01 22.06
C LEU A 506 8.53 -4.15 22.46
N ASP A 507 7.73 -3.73 21.47
CA ASP A 507 6.39 -3.22 21.73
C ASP A 507 5.56 -4.20 22.59
N GLY A 508 4.72 -3.66 23.48
CA GLY A 508 3.94 -4.45 24.43
C GLY A 508 3.00 -5.47 23.77
N LYS A 509 2.50 -5.19 22.56
CA LYS A 509 1.67 -6.13 21.79
C LYS A 509 2.53 -7.20 21.10
N LYS A 510 3.70 -6.85 20.55
CA LYS A 510 4.70 -7.85 20.06
C LYS A 510 5.06 -8.81 21.21
N SER A 511 5.54 -8.26 22.32
CA SER A 511 6.03 -9.02 23.49
C SER A 511 4.96 -9.92 24.12
N MET A 512 3.74 -9.40 24.31
CA MET A 512 2.63 -10.19 24.85
C MET A 512 2.18 -11.31 23.91
N SER A 513 2.07 -11.03 22.60
CA SER A 513 1.58 -12.03 21.63
C SER A 513 2.58 -13.18 21.47
N LEU A 514 3.87 -12.86 21.33
CA LEU A 514 4.94 -13.85 21.30
C LEU A 514 5.10 -14.58 22.63
N GLY A 515 4.97 -13.89 23.78
CA GLY A 515 5.01 -14.54 25.09
C GLY A 515 3.92 -15.60 25.26
N ILE A 516 2.72 -15.37 24.72
CA ILE A 516 1.62 -16.34 24.71
C ILE A 516 1.89 -17.50 23.73
N ALA A 517 2.47 -17.22 22.56
CA ALA A 517 2.78 -18.24 21.55
C ALA A 517 3.93 -19.16 22.02
N LEU A 518 5.06 -18.57 22.41
CA LEU A 518 6.25 -19.25 22.92
C LEU A 518 6.01 -19.91 24.29
N GLY A 519 5.10 -19.37 25.11
CA GLY A 519 4.68 -19.98 26.38
C GLY A 519 3.96 -21.32 26.24
N ARG A 520 3.52 -21.70 25.03
CA ARG A 520 2.95 -23.02 24.72
C ARG A 520 4.01 -24.06 24.31
N ILE A 521 5.23 -23.61 24.01
CA ILE A 521 6.31 -24.45 23.50
C ILE A 521 7.10 -25.05 24.68
N LYS A 522 7.12 -26.38 24.75
CA LYS A 522 7.73 -27.17 25.85
C LYS A 522 9.18 -27.56 25.58
N MET A 523 9.99 -26.65 25.03
CA MET A 523 11.43 -26.84 24.81
C MET A 523 12.19 -25.53 25.11
N PRO A 524 13.51 -25.59 25.41
CA PRO A 524 14.35 -24.40 25.57
C PRO A 524 14.38 -23.52 24.31
N ASP A 525 14.61 -22.22 24.48
CA ASP A 525 14.68 -21.27 23.36
C ASP A 525 15.86 -21.57 22.44
N GLU A 526 16.99 -21.98 23.01
CA GLU A 526 18.17 -22.42 22.29
C GLU A 526 17.89 -23.71 21.46
N GLN A 527 16.92 -24.55 21.86
CA GLN A 527 16.46 -25.67 21.03
C GLN A 527 15.48 -25.20 19.95
N LEU A 528 14.48 -24.39 20.30
CA LEU A 528 13.50 -23.85 19.34
C LEU A 528 14.19 -23.09 18.19
N TYR A 529 15.23 -22.33 18.51
CA TYR A 529 16.09 -21.67 17.53
C TYR A 529 16.74 -22.68 16.56
N ARG A 530 17.34 -23.76 17.06
CA ARG A 530 17.92 -24.83 16.21
C ARG A 530 16.85 -25.54 15.36
N GLU A 531 15.70 -25.90 15.93
CA GLU A 531 14.60 -26.55 15.21
C GLU A 531 14.08 -25.67 14.05
N ILE A 532 14.10 -24.34 14.20
CA ILE A 532 13.76 -23.38 13.13
C ILE A 532 14.89 -23.26 12.10
N ILE A 533 16.15 -23.11 12.53
CA ILE A 533 17.32 -23.05 11.63
C ILE A 533 17.44 -24.32 10.76
N GLU A 534 17.20 -25.49 11.36
CA GLU A 534 17.22 -26.79 10.69
C GLU A 534 15.93 -27.08 9.89
N ARG A 535 14.97 -26.14 9.86
CA ARG A 535 13.66 -26.24 9.17
C ARG A 535 12.78 -27.42 9.62
N LYS A 536 12.96 -27.90 10.85
CA LYS A 536 12.21 -29.02 11.46
C LYS A 536 10.95 -28.57 12.23
N PHE A 537 10.89 -27.31 12.64
CA PHE A 537 9.80 -26.79 13.47
C PHE A 537 8.49 -26.56 12.68
N THR A 538 7.51 -27.43 12.87
CA THR A 538 6.24 -27.46 12.10
C THR A 538 5.07 -26.68 12.70
N ASN A 539 5.20 -26.01 13.85
CA ASN A 539 4.06 -25.34 14.48
C ASN A 539 3.70 -24.03 13.76
N GLU A 540 2.82 -24.12 12.77
CA GLU A 540 2.30 -22.99 11.99
C GLU A 540 1.87 -21.78 12.83
N THR A 541 1.20 -22.00 13.97
CA THR A 541 0.70 -20.89 14.80
C THR A 541 1.88 -20.09 15.37
N VAL A 542 2.95 -20.76 15.80
CA VAL A 542 4.14 -20.08 16.31
C VAL A 542 4.99 -19.49 15.19
N ILE A 543 5.13 -20.17 14.04
CA ILE A 543 5.76 -19.61 12.83
C ILE A 543 5.06 -18.31 12.40
N LYS A 544 3.73 -18.34 12.22
CA LYS A 544 2.93 -17.18 11.79
C LYS A 544 2.99 -16.03 12.81
N GLN A 545 3.08 -16.30 14.11
CA GLN A 545 3.30 -15.26 15.12
C GLN A 545 4.72 -14.70 15.12
N LEU A 546 5.75 -15.53 14.93
CA LEU A 546 7.15 -15.10 14.83
C LEU A 546 7.40 -14.23 13.59
N VAL A 547 6.81 -14.58 12.45
CA VAL A 547 6.85 -13.75 11.22
C VAL A 547 6.12 -12.42 11.43
N LEU A 548 4.93 -12.44 12.02
CA LEU A 548 4.10 -11.24 12.21
C LEU A 548 4.67 -10.25 13.24
N TYR A 549 5.38 -10.74 14.25
CA TYR A 549 5.92 -9.94 15.35
C TYR A 549 7.44 -10.07 15.49
N MET A 550 8.14 -10.24 14.37
CA MET A 550 9.60 -10.26 14.30
C MET A 550 10.20 -9.06 15.06
N ALA A 551 11.30 -9.30 15.79
CA ALA A 551 12.08 -8.22 16.37
C ALA A 551 12.80 -7.47 15.24
N ASP A 552 12.68 -6.15 15.19
CA ASP A 552 13.41 -5.34 14.22
C ASP A 552 14.93 -5.35 14.56
N PRO A 553 15.85 -5.13 13.60
CA PRO A 553 17.29 -5.23 13.88
C PRO A 553 17.79 -4.34 15.03
N GLU A 554 17.15 -3.19 15.25
CA GLU A 554 17.41 -2.29 16.38
C GLU A 554 16.89 -2.86 17.72
N GLU A 555 15.66 -3.40 17.75
CA GLU A 555 15.10 -4.09 18.92
C GLU A 555 15.97 -5.30 19.28
N TYR A 556 16.37 -6.11 18.30
CA TYR A 556 17.26 -7.26 18.48
C TYR A 556 18.64 -6.84 19.01
N ALA A 557 19.25 -5.78 18.47
CA ALA A 557 20.52 -5.25 18.96
C ALA A 557 20.41 -4.68 20.40
N ALA A 558 19.25 -4.16 20.79
CA ALA A 558 18.96 -3.76 22.17
C ALA A 558 18.77 -4.99 23.09
N ILE A 559 18.02 -6.00 22.66
CA ILE A 559 17.82 -7.27 23.38
C ILE A 559 19.17 -7.96 23.66
N ARG A 560 20.04 -8.11 22.64
CA ARG A 560 21.37 -8.74 22.80
C ARG A 560 22.34 -7.96 23.70
N LYS A 561 22.04 -6.69 24.02
CA LYS A 561 22.80 -5.85 24.97
C LYS A 561 22.15 -5.74 26.35
N ALA A 562 20.91 -6.21 26.51
CA ALA A 562 20.18 -6.13 27.76
C ALA A 562 20.57 -7.25 28.73
N ASN A 563 20.31 -7.06 30.02
CA ASN A 563 20.50 -8.11 31.01
C ASN A 563 19.41 -9.19 30.85
N LYS A 564 19.80 -10.42 30.48
CA LYS A 564 18.91 -11.60 30.29
C LYS A 564 17.94 -11.78 31.48
N GLU A 565 18.36 -11.47 32.71
CA GLU A 565 17.53 -11.57 33.92
C GLU A 565 16.34 -10.58 34.01
N LYS A 566 16.28 -9.57 33.13
CA LYS A 566 15.21 -8.56 33.07
C LYS A 566 14.35 -8.68 31.81
N LEU A 567 14.52 -9.72 31.00
CA LEU A 567 13.78 -9.92 29.74
C LEU A 567 12.51 -10.75 29.96
N ASN A 568 11.42 -10.43 29.23
CA ASN A 568 10.22 -11.26 29.25
C ASN A 568 10.38 -12.45 28.27
N ARG A 569 9.37 -13.33 28.22
CA ARG A 569 9.40 -14.58 27.45
C ARG A 569 9.73 -14.39 25.96
N ALA A 570 9.35 -13.28 25.35
CA ALA A 570 9.60 -12.99 23.94
C ALA A 570 11.03 -12.48 23.70
N GLU A 571 11.50 -11.53 24.51
CA GLU A 571 12.86 -11.01 24.42
C GLU A 571 13.91 -12.07 24.81
N LEU A 572 13.59 -12.99 25.72
CA LEU A 572 14.42 -14.16 26.04
C LEU A 572 14.65 -15.07 24.84
N PHE A 573 13.63 -15.30 24.00
CA PHE A 573 13.79 -16.08 22.78
C PHE A 573 14.70 -15.37 21.77
N PHE A 574 14.47 -14.07 21.51
CA PHE A 574 15.37 -13.30 20.64
C PHE A 574 16.78 -13.13 21.21
N TYR A 575 16.97 -13.20 22.54
CA TYR A 575 18.30 -13.27 23.15
C TYR A 575 19.02 -14.59 22.82
N ALA A 576 18.27 -15.70 22.73
CA ALA A 576 18.79 -17.02 22.37
C ALA A 576 19.02 -17.23 20.86
N VAL A 577 18.43 -16.40 20.00
CA VAL A 577 18.72 -16.36 18.56
C VAL A 577 20.16 -15.89 18.35
N GLU A 578 21.06 -16.80 18.01
CA GLU A 578 22.49 -16.51 17.85
C GLU A 578 22.79 -15.64 16.62
N ASP A 579 22.21 -16.02 15.47
CA ASP A 579 22.35 -15.36 14.17
C ASP A 579 20.96 -14.96 13.64
N TYR A 580 20.68 -13.66 13.71
CA TYR A 580 19.40 -13.08 13.28
C TYR A 580 19.11 -13.30 11.79
N SER A 581 20.11 -13.19 10.91
CA SER A 581 19.89 -13.25 9.46
C SER A 581 19.62 -14.67 9.00
N LYS A 582 20.32 -15.66 9.57
CA LYS A 582 19.96 -17.07 9.37
C LYS A 582 18.58 -17.39 9.95
N PHE A 583 18.24 -16.84 11.12
CA PHE A 583 16.92 -17.04 11.73
C PHE A 583 15.79 -16.52 10.84
N GLU A 584 15.90 -15.27 10.37
CA GLU A 584 14.96 -14.66 9.43
C GLU A 584 14.81 -15.48 8.14
N GLY A 585 15.93 -15.87 7.53
CA GLY A 585 15.93 -16.68 6.31
C GLY A 585 15.33 -18.07 6.48
N ALA A 586 15.57 -18.73 7.62
CA ALA A 586 15.01 -20.05 7.92
C ALA A 586 13.52 -19.98 8.28
N LEU A 587 13.11 -19.00 9.10
CA LEU A 587 11.72 -18.74 9.46
C LEU A 587 10.87 -18.43 8.21
N ALA A 588 11.38 -17.59 7.31
CA ALA A 588 10.73 -17.28 6.04
C ALA A 588 10.67 -18.50 5.09
N ALA A 589 11.66 -19.38 5.12
CA ALA A 589 11.64 -20.64 4.37
C ALA A 589 10.58 -21.61 4.88
N ILE A 590 10.41 -21.76 6.20
CA ILE A 590 9.34 -22.58 6.80
C ILE A 590 7.96 -21.98 6.47
N GLN A 591 7.78 -20.66 6.60
CA GLN A 591 6.52 -20.01 6.26
C GLN A 591 6.15 -20.21 4.77
N PHE A 592 7.11 -20.11 3.86
CA PHE A 592 6.89 -20.43 2.45
C PHE A 592 6.51 -21.90 2.24
N LEU A 593 7.21 -22.84 2.87
CA LEU A 593 6.93 -24.27 2.74
C LEU A 593 5.52 -24.62 3.25
N ASN A 594 5.14 -24.11 4.42
CA ASN A 594 3.80 -24.30 5.00
C ASN A 594 2.69 -23.72 4.10
N LEU A 595 2.93 -22.58 3.44
CA LEU A 595 1.98 -22.01 2.49
C LEU A 595 1.88 -22.83 1.19
N TYR A 596 3.03 -23.26 0.65
CA TYR A 596 3.12 -24.04 -0.60
C TYR A 596 2.53 -25.45 -0.46
N GLN A 597 2.64 -26.06 0.72
CA GLN A 597 2.08 -27.39 1.03
C GLN A 597 0.68 -27.33 1.67
N GLY A 598 0.11 -26.14 1.85
CA GLY A 598 -1.17 -25.95 2.55
C GLY A 598 -2.43 -26.27 1.72
N ASP A 599 -2.28 -26.57 0.43
CA ASP A 599 -3.37 -26.89 -0.50
C ASP A 599 -2.81 -27.62 -1.74
N ASP A 600 -3.64 -28.37 -2.49
CA ASP A 600 -3.20 -28.90 -3.79
C ASP A 600 -3.41 -27.87 -4.90
N TYR A 601 -2.53 -26.87 -4.90
CA TYR A 601 -2.51 -25.84 -5.93
C TYR A 601 -2.26 -26.40 -7.33
N LYS A 602 -1.56 -27.53 -7.45
CA LYS A 602 -1.16 -28.07 -8.75
C LYS A 602 -2.36 -28.68 -9.47
N GLU A 603 -3.09 -29.57 -8.80
CA GLU A 603 -4.33 -30.15 -9.34
C GLU A 603 -5.38 -29.05 -9.57
N GLN A 604 -5.59 -28.15 -8.61
CA GLN A 604 -6.60 -27.08 -8.73
C GLN A 604 -6.30 -26.08 -9.86
N ILE A 605 -5.04 -25.66 -10.06
CA ILE A 605 -4.68 -24.75 -11.15
C ILE A 605 -4.78 -25.46 -12.50
N GLU A 606 -4.26 -26.70 -12.61
CA GLU A 606 -4.34 -27.47 -13.85
C GLU A 606 -5.82 -27.79 -14.22
N GLU A 607 -6.71 -28.03 -13.24
CA GLU A 607 -8.16 -28.20 -13.44
C GLU A 607 -8.84 -26.94 -13.99
N VAL A 608 -8.62 -25.77 -13.39
CA VAL A 608 -9.25 -24.51 -13.83
C VAL A 608 -8.76 -24.13 -15.23
N VAL A 609 -7.47 -24.29 -15.50
CA VAL A 609 -6.88 -24.05 -16.82
C VAL A 609 -7.51 -24.95 -17.89
N GLU A 610 -7.68 -26.24 -17.60
CA GLU A 610 -8.36 -27.19 -18.48
C GLU A 610 -9.79 -26.73 -18.80
N LYS A 611 -10.61 -26.55 -17.75
CA LYS A 611 -12.05 -26.32 -17.87
C LYS A 611 -12.36 -24.98 -18.55
N TYR A 612 -11.62 -23.90 -18.23
CA TYR A 612 -11.83 -22.61 -18.87
C TYR A 612 -11.35 -22.60 -20.32
N SER A 613 -10.18 -23.15 -20.62
CA SER A 613 -9.70 -23.29 -22.00
C SER A 613 -10.73 -24.05 -22.87
N ARG A 614 -11.31 -25.11 -22.32
CA ARG A 614 -12.29 -25.97 -22.99
C ARG A 614 -13.67 -25.31 -23.18
N ILE A 615 -14.12 -24.46 -22.26
CA ILE A 615 -15.34 -23.65 -22.43
C ILE A 615 -15.14 -22.58 -23.49
N ILE A 616 -14.08 -21.78 -23.40
CA ILE A 616 -13.82 -20.64 -24.29
C ILE A 616 -13.65 -21.09 -25.75
N ASN A 617 -12.93 -22.20 -25.98
CA ASN A 617 -12.68 -22.72 -27.33
C ASN A 617 -13.83 -23.60 -27.89
N CYS A 618 -14.96 -23.74 -27.18
CA CYS A 618 -16.06 -24.58 -27.62
C CYS A 618 -16.92 -23.92 -28.71
N LYS A 619 -16.67 -24.28 -29.98
CA LYS A 619 -17.39 -23.77 -31.15
C LYS A 619 -18.89 -24.08 -31.08
N GLU A 620 -19.24 -25.28 -30.62
CA GLU A 620 -20.62 -25.73 -30.45
C GLU A 620 -21.36 -24.92 -29.37
N LEU A 621 -20.66 -24.45 -28.33
CA LEU A 621 -21.27 -23.55 -27.34
C LEU A 621 -21.59 -22.18 -27.94
N LYS A 622 -20.68 -21.65 -28.76
CA LYS A 622 -20.88 -20.38 -29.47
C LYS A 622 -22.03 -20.49 -30.48
N GLU A 623 -22.15 -21.61 -31.18
CA GLU A 623 -23.28 -21.93 -32.06
C GLU A 623 -24.60 -21.97 -31.28
N LEU A 624 -24.66 -22.68 -30.16
CA LEU A 624 -25.84 -22.72 -29.29
C LEU A 624 -26.27 -21.34 -28.83
N PHE A 625 -25.34 -20.49 -28.37
CA PHE A 625 -25.67 -19.11 -27.98
C PHE A 625 -26.17 -18.26 -29.16
N GLY A 626 -25.67 -18.49 -30.38
CA GLY A 626 -26.22 -17.90 -31.60
C GLY A 626 -27.67 -18.34 -31.89
N ILE A 627 -27.97 -19.63 -31.76
CA ILE A 627 -29.34 -20.17 -31.94
C ILE A 627 -30.29 -19.61 -30.87
N LEU A 628 -29.84 -19.52 -29.61
CA LEU A 628 -30.61 -18.90 -28.51
C LEU A 628 -30.90 -17.42 -28.78
N LEU A 629 -29.94 -16.66 -29.33
CA LEU A 629 -30.12 -15.27 -29.69
C LEU A 629 -31.15 -15.10 -30.82
N VAL A 630 -31.07 -15.90 -31.88
CA VAL A 630 -32.05 -15.89 -32.98
C VAL A 630 -33.45 -16.26 -32.47
N LEU A 631 -33.57 -17.29 -31.64
CA LEU A 631 -34.83 -17.71 -31.04
C LEU A 631 -35.43 -16.61 -30.14
N GLY A 632 -34.63 -16.03 -29.24
CA GLY A 632 -35.06 -14.93 -28.38
C GLY A 632 -35.52 -13.71 -29.17
N ASN A 633 -34.77 -13.33 -30.21
CA ASN A 633 -35.11 -12.21 -31.09
C ASN A 633 -36.41 -12.44 -31.89
N GLN A 634 -36.69 -13.68 -32.30
CA GLN A 634 -37.91 -14.01 -33.03
C GLN A 634 -39.13 -14.10 -32.10
N LEU A 635 -38.97 -14.60 -30.87
CA LEU A 635 -40.04 -14.62 -29.85
C LEU A 635 -40.38 -13.20 -29.36
N ASN A 636 -39.37 -12.35 -29.19
CA ASN A 636 -39.54 -10.97 -28.71
C ASN A 636 -39.79 -9.94 -29.84
N ARG A 637 -39.99 -10.37 -31.09
CA ARG A 637 -39.95 -9.52 -32.31
C ARG A 637 -40.82 -8.25 -32.26
N ASN A 638 -41.93 -8.29 -31.51
CA ASN A 638 -42.89 -7.20 -31.39
C ASN A 638 -42.77 -6.43 -30.05
N GLY A 639 -41.69 -6.61 -29.30
CA GLY A 639 -41.47 -5.99 -27.99
C GLY A 639 -40.03 -5.54 -27.77
N PHE A 640 -39.77 -4.93 -26.61
CA PHE A 640 -38.48 -4.31 -26.27
C PHE A 640 -37.28 -5.27 -26.27
N GLY A 641 -37.51 -6.58 -26.11
CA GLY A 641 -36.46 -7.61 -26.09
C GLY A 641 -36.09 -8.20 -27.46
N GLY A 642 -36.59 -7.63 -28.56
CA GLY A 642 -36.27 -8.06 -29.93
C GLY A 642 -35.16 -7.22 -30.58
N LYS A 643 -34.53 -7.75 -31.63
CA LYS A 643 -33.35 -7.17 -32.31
C LYS A 643 -32.13 -6.93 -31.41
N ALA A 644 -31.98 -7.71 -30.34
CA ALA A 644 -30.79 -7.68 -29.49
C ALA A 644 -29.59 -8.30 -30.21
N GLU A 645 -28.40 -7.77 -29.96
CA GLU A 645 -27.11 -8.27 -30.48
C GLU A 645 -26.48 -9.33 -29.54
N GLY A 646 -27.00 -9.45 -28.32
CA GLY A 646 -26.60 -10.44 -27.32
C GLY A 646 -27.60 -10.48 -26.15
N PHE A 647 -27.36 -11.35 -25.16
CA PHE A 647 -28.16 -11.43 -23.94
C PHE A 647 -27.26 -11.76 -22.73
N SER A 648 -27.64 -11.30 -21.53
CA SER A 648 -26.90 -11.60 -20.30
C SER A 648 -26.95 -13.09 -19.96
N PHE A 649 -25.84 -13.64 -19.44
CA PHE A 649 -25.71 -15.07 -19.14
C PHE A 649 -26.85 -15.63 -18.26
N ASP A 650 -27.33 -14.89 -17.25
CA ASP A 650 -28.48 -15.31 -16.41
C ASP A 650 -29.80 -15.50 -17.19
N SER A 651 -29.89 -15.01 -18.43
CA SER A 651 -31.05 -15.23 -19.28
C SER A 651 -31.14 -16.65 -19.85
N ILE A 652 -30.10 -17.49 -19.74
CA ILE A 652 -30.16 -18.90 -20.20
C ILE A 652 -31.29 -19.68 -19.52
N GLU A 653 -31.57 -19.43 -18.23
CA GLU A 653 -32.64 -20.10 -17.49
C GLU A 653 -34.03 -19.90 -18.13
N LYS A 654 -34.26 -18.77 -18.80
CA LYS A 654 -35.54 -18.43 -19.44
C LYS A 654 -35.86 -19.33 -20.64
N PHE A 655 -34.87 -20.01 -21.21
CA PHE A 655 -35.04 -20.94 -22.32
C PHE A 655 -35.45 -22.35 -21.87
N LYS A 656 -35.52 -22.65 -20.56
CA LYS A 656 -35.87 -23.99 -20.03
C LYS A 656 -37.39 -24.28 -20.06
N THR A 657 -38.06 -24.07 -21.19
CA THR A 657 -39.46 -24.49 -21.42
C THR A 657 -39.55 -25.77 -22.25
N LYS A 658 -40.69 -26.46 -22.22
CA LYS A 658 -40.88 -27.73 -22.97
C LYS A 658 -40.85 -27.49 -24.48
N GLU A 659 -41.40 -26.36 -24.91
CA GLU A 659 -41.56 -25.93 -26.29
C GLU A 659 -40.21 -25.54 -26.88
N ILE A 660 -39.43 -24.72 -26.15
CA ILE A 660 -38.07 -24.34 -26.53
C ILE A 660 -37.15 -25.57 -26.52
N LYS A 661 -37.29 -26.49 -25.55
CA LYS A 661 -36.56 -27.76 -25.54
C LYS A 661 -36.89 -28.65 -26.73
N ALA A 662 -38.16 -28.74 -27.14
CA ALA A 662 -38.57 -29.50 -28.32
C ALA A 662 -38.12 -28.85 -29.65
N PHE A 663 -37.95 -27.53 -29.67
CA PHE A 663 -37.34 -26.80 -30.79
C PHE A 663 -35.82 -27.04 -30.84
N LEU A 664 -35.09 -26.73 -29.76
CA LEU A 664 -33.63 -26.81 -29.74
C LEU A 664 -33.12 -28.24 -29.97
N LYS A 665 -33.79 -29.29 -29.46
CA LYS A 665 -33.44 -30.70 -29.76
C LYS A 665 -33.54 -31.09 -31.25
N LYS A 666 -34.18 -30.27 -32.10
CA LYS A 666 -34.24 -30.48 -33.57
C LYS A 666 -33.23 -29.64 -34.35
N HIS A 667 -32.62 -28.64 -33.69
CA HIS A 667 -31.78 -27.62 -34.34
C HIS A 667 -30.36 -27.53 -33.77
N PHE A 668 -30.04 -28.30 -32.73
CA PHE A 668 -28.71 -28.33 -32.12
C PHE A 668 -28.41 -29.69 -31.47
N ASP A 669 -27.18 -30.21 -31.63
CA ASP A 669 -26.75 -31.46 -30.99
C ASP A 669 -26.13 -31.22 -29.60
N PHE A 670 -26.99 -31.31 -28.58
CA PHE A 670 -26.57 -31.28 -27.18
C PHE A 670 -25.69 -32.47 -26.77
N SER A 671 -25.66 -33.57 -27.52
CA SER A 671 -24.83 -34.76 -27.22
C SER A 671 -23.37 -34.45 -27.50
N THR A 672 -23.04 -33.92 -28.69
CA THR A 672 -21.69 -33.43 -29.00
C THR A 672 -21.26 -32.31 -28.07
N LEU A 673 -22.14 -31.36 -27.74
CA LEU A 673 -21.81 -30.30 -26.77
C LEU A 673 -21.51 -30.86 -25.37
N GLN A 674 -22.32 -31.82 -24.87
CA GLN A 674 -22.07 -32.43 -23.56
C GLN A 674 -20.77 -33.23 -23.55
N ASN A 675 -20.45 -33.97 -24.62
CA ASN A 675 -19.20 -34.71 -24.72
C ASN A 675 -17.97 -33.79 -24.67
N LYS A 676 -18.04 -32.62 -25.31
CA LYS A 676 -16.98 -31.60 -25.23
C LYS A 676 -16.93 -30.89 -23.88
N LEU A 677 -18.07 -30.52 -23.31
CA LEU A 677 -18.19 -29.80 -22.03
C LEU A 677 -18.55 -30.73 -20.86
N LYS A 678 -18.01 -31.96 -20.87
CA LYS A 678 -18.21 -32.94 -19.80
C LYS A 678 -17.47 -32.50 -18.52
N ASP A 679 -18.13 -32.63 -17.37
CA ASP A 679 -17.58 -32.38 -16.02
C ASP A 679 -16.91 -31.00 -15.83
N ILE A 680 -17.37 -29.97 -16.56
CA ILE A 680 -16.81 -28.60 -16.49
C ILE A 680 -17.08 -27.86 -15.18
N LYS A 681 -17.91 -28.42 -14.27
CA LYS A 681 -18.15 -27.83 -12.95
C LYS A 681 -16.83 -27.79 -12.16
N ILE A 682 -16.47 -26.63 -11.64
CA ILE A 682 -15.42 -26.45 -10.62
C ILE A 682 -16.12 -26.46 -9.25
N GLU A 683 -15.58 -27.19 -8.27
CA GLU A 683 -16.22 -27.37 -6.95
C GLU A 683 -15.76 -26.36 -5.88
N PHE A 684 -14.68 -25.62 -6.16
CA PHE A 684 -14.08 -24.60 -5.30
C PHE A 684 -14.20 -23.18 -5.89
N SER A 685 -13.90 -22.16 -5.08
CA SER A 685 -13.83 -20.76 -5.55
C SER A 685 -12.47 -20.47 -6.19
N VAL A 686 -12.48 -20.10 -7.46
CA VAL A 686 -11.25 -19.73 -8.20
C VAL A 686 -10.66 -18.43 -7.62
N ASP A 687 -11.47 -17.44 -7.27
CA ASP A 687 -11.01 -16.27 -6.51
C ASP A 687 -10.25 -16.65 -5.23
N ALA A 688 -10.77 -17.60 -4.44
CA ALA A 688 -10.09 -18.05 -3.22
C ALA A 688 -8.74 -18.75 -3.52
N LEU A 689 -8.67 -19.55 -4.59
CA LEU A 689 -7.42 -20.14 -5.09
C LEU A 689 -6.43 -19.04 -5.53
N VAL A 690 -6.90 -18.02 -6.24
CA VAL A 690 -6.10 -16.85 -6.68
C VAL A 690 -5.48 -16.14 -5.49
N TYR A 691 -6.26 -15.85 -4.44
CA TYR A 691 -5.74 -15.20 -3.22
C TYR A 691 -4.75 -16.08 -2.46
N LYS A 692 -5.04 -17.38 -2.27
CA LYS A 692 -4.12 -18.31 -1.58
C LYS A 692 -2.77 -18.41 -2.29
N PHE A 693 -2.77 -18.69 -3.61
CA PHE A 693 -1.52 -18.84 -4.34
C PHE A 693 -0.79 -17.50 -4.55
N MET A 694 -1.48 -16.36 -4.50
CA MET A 694 -0.81 -15.06 -4.40
C MET A 694 -0.02 -14.91 -3.09
N GLU A 695 -0.51 -15.43 -1.96
CA GLU A 695 0.26 -15.47 -0.70
C GLU A 695 1.50 -16.37 -0.83
N VAL A 696 1.36 -17.54 -1.46
CA VAL A 696 2.47 -18.45 -1.81
C VAL A 696 3.51 -17.75 -2.70
N LYS A 697 3.07 -16.98 -3.71
CA LYS A 697 3.91 -16.22 -4.64
C LYS A 697 4.64 -15.05 -3.94
N GLY A 698 3.99 -14.39 -2.99
CA GLY A 698 4.61 -13.37 -2.14
C GLY A 698 5.60 -13.93 -1.11
N ALA A 699 5.40 -15.16 -0.64
CA ALA A 699 6.25 -15.81 0.35
C ALA A 699 7.53 -16.47 -0.23
N TYR A 700 7.61 -16.69 -1.55
CA TYR A 700 8.64 -17.51 -2.22
C TYR A 700 10.07 -17.33 -1.70
N LYS A 701 10.75 -18.46 -1.48
CA LYS A 701 12.17 -18.54 -1.15
C LYS A 701 12.87 -19.55 -2.06
N LYS A 702 13.84 -19.06 -2.82
CA LYS A 702 14.68 -19.84 -3.73
C LYS A 702 15.39 -20.99 -3.01
N GLY A 703 15.41 -22.19 -3.58
CA GLY A 703 16.09 -23.35 -3.00
C GLY A 703 15.45 -23.89 -1.70
N VAL A 704 14.14 -23.69 -1.52
CA VAL A 704 13.33 -24.36 -0.48
C VAL A 704 12.49 -25.49 -1.07
N VAL A 705 12.09 -25.36 -2.33
CA VAL A 705 11.45 -26.39 -3.17
C VAL A 705 12.24 -26.52 -4.48
N ASP A 706 11.82 -27.38 -5.40
CA ASP A 706 12.39 -27.35 -6.76
C ASP A 706 11.99 -26.03 -7.46
N ASP A 707 12.99 -25.16 -7.68
CA ASP A 707 12.77 -23.85 -8.29
C ASP A 707 12.18 -23.94 -9.70
N LYS A 708 12.40 -25.03 -10.47
CA LYS A 708 11.87 -25.17 -11.83
C LYS A 708 10.42 -25.61 -11.82
N GLU A 709 10.05 -26.60 -11.01
CA GLU A 709 8.64 -26.99 -10.86
C GLU A 709 7.81 -25.84 -10.28
N TYR A 710 8.37 -25.11 -9.31
CA TYR A 710 7.73 -23.91 -8.77
C TYR A 710 7.47 -22.85 -9.85
N GLN A 711 8.46 -22.51 -10.67
CA GLN A 711 8.27 -21.52 -11.75
C GLN A 711 7.32 -22.05 -12.85
N ARG A 712 7.27 -23.36 -13.11
CA ARG A 712 6.26 -23.98 -14.00
C ARG A 712 4.84 -23.76 -13.45
N LEU A 713 4.63 -24.00 -12.16
CA LEU A 713 3.33 -23.81 -11.50
C LEU A 713 2.93 -22.33 -11.45
N VAL A 714 3.89 -21.41 -11.26
CA VAL A 714 3.65 -19.97 -11.37
C VAL A 714 3.22 -19.56 -12.79
N GLY A 715 3.77 -20.18 -13.84
CA GLY A 715 3.34 -19.97 -15.23
C GLY A 715 1.90 -20.43 -15.50
N GLU A 716 1.53 -21.63 -15.03
CA GLU A 716 0.16 -22.13 -15.13
C GLU A 716 -0.82 -21.30 -14.28
N TYR A 717 -0.39 -20.76 -13.13
CA TYR A 717 -1.17 -19.80 -12.34
C TYR A 717 -1.44 -18.48 -13.09
N ASP A 718 -0.41 -17.86 -13.68
CA ASP A 718 -0.59 -16.58 -14.40
C ASP A 718 -1.48 -16.76 -15.65
N LYS A 719 -1.42 -17.95 -16.27
CA LYS A 719 -2.33 -18.41 -17.33
C LYS A 719 -3.76 -18.66 -16.81
N MET A 720 -3.94 -19.28 -15.65
CA MET A 720 -5.23 -19.45 -14.97
C MET A 720 -5.91 -18.10 -14.70
N CYS A 721 -5.18 -17.14 -14.13
CA CYS A 721 -5.68 -15.78 -13.89
C CYS A 721 -6.03 -15.01 -15.17
N SER A 722 -5.41 -15.38 -16.30
CA SER A 722 -5.75 -14.81 -17.61
C SER A 722 -7.04 -15.42 -18.15
N LEU A 723 -7.17 -16.75 -18.10
CA LEU A 723 -8.38 -17.49 -18.49
C LEU A 723 -9.60 -17.12 -17.61
N GLN A 724 -9.40 -16.83 -16.33
CA GLN A 724 -10.46 -16.36 -15.43
C GLN A 724 -11.04 -15.01 -15.89
N LYS A 725 -10.19 -14.07 -16.30
CA LYS A 725 -10.63 -12.79 -16.89
C LYS A 725 -11.32 -13.01 -18.22
N GLU A 726 -10.76 -13.89 -19.05
CA GLU A 726 -11.31 -14.21 -20.38
C GLU A 726 -12.71 -14.82 -20.29
N ILE A 727 -12.95 -15.82 -19.41
CA ILE A 727 -14.28 -16.42 -19.26
C ILE A 727 -15.31 -15.44 -18.67
N VAL A 728 -14.90 -14.56 -17.75
CA VAL A 728 -15.75 -13.50 -17.19
C VAL A 728 -16.16 -12.49 -18.28
N GLY A 729 -15.21 -12.07 -19.11
CA GLY A 729 -15.48 -11.20 -20.27
C GLY A 729 -16.34 -11.89 -21.35
N TYR A 730 -16.04 -13.15 -21.68
CA TYR A 730 -16.72 -13.93 -22.72
C TYR A 730 -18.22 -14.10 -22.47
N PHE A 731 -18.64 -14.19 -21.20
CA PHE A 731 -20.06 -14.26 -20.81
C PHE A 731 -20.66 -12.93 -20.31
N LEU A 732 -19.87 -11.84 -20.28
CA LEU A 732 -20.27 -10.52 -19.78
C LEU A 732 -20.89 -10.56 -18.37
N VAL A 733 -20.20 -11.23 -17.44
CA VAL A 733 -20.59 -11.38 -16.03
C VAL A 733 -19.72 -10.55 -15.10
N GLU A 734 -20.16 -10.33 -13.85
CA GLU A 734 -19.32 -9.64 -12.83
C GLU A 734 -18.28 -10.59 -12.20
N SER A 735 -18.54 -11.91 -12.18
CA SER A 735 -17.61 -12.95 -11.72
C SER A 735 -17.93 -14.31 -12.35
N ASP A 736 -17.01 -15.25 -12.18
CA ASP A 736 -17.14 -16.66 -12.58
C ASP A 736 -18.01 -17.49 -11.61
N GLU A 737 -18.56 -16.87 -10.56
CA GLU A 737 -19.19 -17.58 -9.44
C GLU A 737 -20.42 -18.38 -9.92
N LYS A 738 -20.32 -19.71 -9.78
CA LYS A 738 -21.31 -20.69 -10.28
C LYS A 738 -21.53 -20.65 -11.80
N LEU A 739 -20.69 -19.97 -12.59
CA LEU A 739 -20.81 -19.89 -14.05
C LEU A 739 -20.72 -21.28 -14.69
N THR A 740 -19.70 -22.05 -14.31
CA THR A 740 -19.50 -23.42 -14.78
C THR A 740 -20.64 -24.34 -14.36
N GLU A 741 -21.16 -24.18 -13.14
CA GLU A 741 -22.30 -24.94 -12.64
C GLU A 741 -23.59 -24.62 -13.42
N LYS A 742 -23.94 -23.33 -13.58
CA LYS A 742 -25.09 -22.89 -14.37
C LYS A 742 -25.02 -23.41 -15.80
N LEU A 743 -23.86 -23.30 -16.45
CA LEU A 743 -23.62 -23.79 -17.81
C LEU A 743 -23.80 -25.31 -17.91
N GLU A 744 -23.21 -26.07 -16.98
CA GLU A 744 -23.31 -27.52 -16.97
C GLU A 744 -24.75 -28.00 -16.69
N GLN A 745 -25.46 -27.36 -15.75
CA GLN A 745 -26.87 -27.63 -15.47
C GLN A 745 -27.78 -27.27 -16.66
N PHE A 746 -27.46 -26.20 -17.39
CA PHE A 746 -28.16 -25.81 -18.62
C PHE A 746 -28.01 -26.89 -19.70
N ILE A 747 -26.78 -27.34 -20.00
CA ILE A 747 -26.52 -28.40 -20.97
C ILE A 747 -27.21 -29.71 -20.54
N LYS A 748 -27.06 -30.12 -19.27
CA LYS A 748 -27.70 -31.32 -18.69
C LYS A 748 -29.24 -31.29 -18.76
N TYR A 749 -29.87 -30.11 -18.79
CA TYR A 749 -31.32 -29.97 -18.98
C TYR A 749 -31.77 -30.32 -20.41
N PHE A 750 -30.98 -29.96 -21.43
CA PHE A 750 -31.34 -30.21 -22.84
C PHE A 750 -30.88 -31.57 -23.37
N VAL A 751 -29.94 -32.27 -22.73
CA VAL A 751 -29.65 -33.68 -23.07
C VAL A 751 -30.78 -34.60 -22.63
N LYS A 752 -31.20 -34.49 -21.36
CA LYS A 752 -32.35 -35.20 -20.78
C LYS A 752 -33.66 -34.90 -21.51
#